data_AF-A0A7H8QSN7-F1
#
_entry.id   AF-A0A7H8QSN7-F1
#
_cell.length_a   1.000
_cell.length_b   1.000
_cell.length_c   1.000
_cell.angle_alpha   90.00
_cell.angle_beta   90.00
_cell.angle_gamma   90.00
#
_symmetry.space_group_name_H-M   'P 1'
#
loop_
_entity.id
_entity.type
_entity.pdbx_description
1 polymer ?
#
loop_
_entity_poly.entity_id
_entity_poly.type
_entity_poly.pdbx_seq_one_letter_code
_entity_poly.pdbx_strand_id
1 'polypeptide(L)'
;MGLLQLGTALEWPEAKKNAAKVRSWGIEQLLAIWNRAKGKERDALLWGDEVEYLVVAFDEENQKVRLSLAQAEILKSLARNEALWKVGGEVPGMTAERAGEALPTFHPEFGRFMLEATPGRPWGIDFRDLLKVESNMRWRREIAKGHMAPNEYPVTLTTFPRLGTKDDYIRPYFPPSGPALRSQFVPDEIANPHIRFPTLAGNIRSRRGRKVEINVPVFKDKETPWPFHDPTVNYDLHDWPEDADVRNGAAKEGHVYMDAMAFGMGSCCLQITFQAKNITEGRKLYDQLSPLGPILLALTAATPIYKGFLVDTDVRWNQISRAVDCRTPEELGEVPLKNDRWRIPKSRYASNSTYISQDPRLRKEYLDPDLVIDEELKARLIEGGMDDLLATHFAHLFIRDPIVIFSEDLKELDINEVNHFENLQSTNWQHMRFKPPPLDKDIGWRVEFRSMEIQMTDFENAAFSIFMVLITRAILSFDLNFYIPIPRTTENMETAHARNAVLEKKFYFRKNPFPSRTPRPQENGSGPASAGPSSAAPSAPPSPPLGPVESEYALMSIADIINGSPDGTFPGLVPLVEFYLNSVNVDVETRCALARYLDLIRKRADGTLWTGAKWLREFVANHPDYHSDSVVSEKIAYDLVKAAHEITEKEGKNESVGWQMLTGKKA
;
A
#
# COMPACT_ATOMS: atom_id res chain seq x y z
N MET A 1 -5.82 6.95 -7.19
CA MET A 1 -5.90 6.18 -8.47
C MET A 1 -5.42 6.93 -9.72
N GLY A 2 -5.15 6.21 -10.83
CA GLY A 2 -4.83 6.82 -12.15
C GLY A 2 -6.07 7.43 -12.82
N LEU A 3 -5.89 8.24 -13.88
CA LEU A 3 -7.01 8.92 -14.56
C LEU A 3 -8.09 7.93 -15.05
N LEU A 4 -9.34 8.24 -14.71
CA LEU A 4 -10.56 7.59 -15.23
C LEU A 4 -11.13 8.45 -16.35
N GLN A 5 -10.41 8.46 -17.48
CA GLN A 5 -10.91 9.06 -18.71
C GLN A 5 -11.85 8.09 -19.42
N LEU A 6 -12.92 8.65 -19.99
CA LEU A 6 -13.77 7.96 -20.95
C LEU A 6 -13.04 7.93 -22.30
N GLY A 7 -13.00 6.78 -22.95
CA GLY A 7 -12.36 6.61 -24.25
C GLY A 7 -12.47 5.18 -24.75
N THR A 8 -11.96 4.94 -25.96
CA THR A 8 -11.94 3.62 -26.60
C THR A 8 -10.66 2.89 -26.19
N ALA A 9 -10.77 1.98 -25.25
CA ALA A 9 -9.64 1.22 -24.75
C ALA A 9 -9.21 0.14 -25.74
N LEU A 10 -7.89 0.02 -25.97
CA LEU A 10 -7.33 -0.96 -26.89
C LEU A 10 -7.15 -2.34 -26.23
N GLU A 11 -7.56 -3.38 -26.93
CA GLU A 11 -7.23 -4.76 -26.60
C GLU A 11 -5.72 -5.03 -26.78
N TRP A 12 -5.20 -6.02 -26.07
CA TRP A 12 -3.76 -6.26 -25.98
C TRP A 12 -3.01 -6.35 -27.33
N PRO A 13 -3.49 -7.05 -28.37
CA PRO A 13 -2.79 -7.11 -29.65
C PRO A 13 -2.55 -5.74 -30.30
N GLU A 14 -3.45 -4.79 -30.09
CA GLU A 14 -3.35 -3.42 -30.60
C GLU A 14 -2.56 -2.52 -29.64
N ALA A 15 -2.77 -2.68 -28.32
CA ALA A 15 -2.00 -1.99 -27.29
C ALA A 15 -0.49 -2.31 -27.42
N LYS A 16 -0.12 -3.58 -27.64
CA LYS A 16 1.27 -4.04 -27.82
C LYS A 16 1.96 -3.35 -28.99
N LYS A 17 1.26 -3.13 -30.12
CA LYS A 17 1.82 -2.43 -31.29
C LYS A 17 2.17 -0.97 -30.99
N ASN A 18 1.47 -0.35 -30.04
CA ASN A 18 1.65 1.04 -29.66
C ASN A 18 2.52 1.23 -28.41
N ALA A 19 2.97 0.14 -27.77
CA ALA A 19 3.71 0.19 -26.50
C ALA A 19 4.99 1.05 -26.56
N ALA A 20 5.78 0.91 -27.63
CA ALA A 20 7.00 1.70 -27.81
C ALA A 20 6.72 3.20 -27.98
N LYS A 21 5.66 3.53 -28.74
CA LYS A 21 5.21 4.91 -28.95
C LYS A 21 4.77 5.54 -27.62
N VAL A 22 3.95 4.85 -26.83
CA VAL A 22 3.49 5.32 -25.52
C VAL A 22 4.66 5.49 -24.54
N ARG A 23 5.65 4.59 -24.52
CA ARG A 23 6.87 4.77 -23.72
C ARG A 23 7.64 6.03 -24.11
N SER A 24 7.91 6.20 -25.40
CA SER A 24 8.64 7.38 -25.91
C SER A 24 7.90 8.68 -25.57
N TRP A 25 6.60 8.74 -25.82
CA TRP A 25 5.78 9.91 -25.51
C TRP A 25 5.66 10.18 -24.00
N GLY A 26 5.57 9.11 -23.19
CA GLY A 26 5.55 9.22 -21.73
C GLY A 26 6.85 9.79 -21.15
N ILE A 27 8.00 9.52 -21.77
CA ILE A 27 9.28 10.12 -21.36
C ILE A 27 9.32 11.62 -21.67
N GLU A 28 8.83 12.03 -22.84
CA GLU A 28 8.75 13.47 -23.17
C GLU A 28 7.79 14.20 -22.21
N GLN A 29 6.63 13.62 -21.91
CA GLN A 29 5.71 14.16 -20.88
C GLN A 29 6.39 14.26 -19.51
N LEU A 30 7.13 13.22 -19.09
CA LEU A 30 7.89 13.24 -17.84
C LEU A 30 8.94 14.34 -17.82
N LEU A 31 9.70 14.52 -18.90
CA LEU A 31 10.69 15.60 -19.01
C LEU A 31 10.04 16.99 -18.98
N ALA A 32 8.86 17.13 -19.57
CA ALA A 32 8.10 18.37 -19.48
C ALA A 32 7.64 18.66 -18.05
N ILE A 33 7.12 17.65 -17.34
CA ILE A 33 6.79 17.75 -15.91
C ILE A 33 8.03 18.13 -15.10
N TRP A 34 9.14 17.43 -15.31
CA TRP A 34 10.44 17.68 -14.68
C TRP A 34 10.88 19.13 -14.86
N ASN A 35 10.93 19.61 -16.11
CA ASN A 35 11.42 20.95 -16.41
C ASN A 35 10.53 22.04 -15.83
N ARG A 36 9.21 21.84 -15.81
CA ARG A 36 8.27 22.77 -15.17
C ARG A 36 8.37 22.76 -13.65
N ALA A 37 8.70 21.62 -13.02
CA ALA A 37 8.51 21.43 -11.60
C ALA A 37 9.76 21.17 -10.75
N LYS A 38 10.94 20.96 -11.35
CA LYS A 38 12.19 20.67 -10.63
C LYS A 38 12.62 21.76 -9.65
N GLY A 39 12.23 23.02 -9.93
CA GLY A 39 12.45 24.17 -9.05
C GLY A 39 11.27 24.52 -8.14
N LYS A 40 10.18 23.74 -8.12
CA LYS A 40 9.05 24.01 -7.22
C LYS A 40 9.49 23.83 -5.77
N GLU A 41 9.22 24.85 -4.96
CA GLU A 41 9.42 24.85 -3.52
C GLU A 41 8.15 25.32 -2.82
N ARG A 42 7.89 24.79 -1.63
CA ARG A 42 6.72 25.08 -0.80
C ARG A 42 7.12 25.26 0.65
N ASP A 43 6.25 25.94 1.37
CA ASP A 43 6.50 26.31 2.77
C ASP A 43 6.28 25.14 3.73
N ALA A 44 5.43 24.18 3.37
CA ALA A 44 4.91 23.17 4.29
C ALA A 44 4.82 21.75 3.69
N LEU A 45 5.06 20.76 4.55
CA LEU A 45 4.80 19.33 4.30
C LEU A 45 3.32 19.06 4.55
N LEU A 46 2.50 19.10 3.49
CA LEU A 46 1.11 18.68 3.57
C LEU A 46 1.01 17.16 3.46
N TRP A 47 -0.11 16.56 3.88
CA TRP A 47 -0.31 15.13 3.74
C TRP A 47 -1.78 14.74 3.69
N GLY A 48 -2.09 13.51 3.30
CA GLY A 48 -3.45 12.98 3.26
C GLY A 48 -3.45 11.46 3.38
N ASP A 49 -4.52 10.93 3.98
CA ASP A 49 -4.81 9.51 4.07
C ASP A 49 -5.85 9.09 3.00
N GLU A 50 -5.71 7.88 2.48
CA GLU A 50 -6.68 7.21 1.62
C GLU A 50 -7.13 5.92 2.33
N VAL A 51 -8.44 5.79 2.57
CA VAL A 51 -9.07 4.63 3.20
C VAL A 51 -10.00 3.94 2.23
N GLU A 52 -9.88 2.61 2.14
CA GLU A 52 -10.69 1.78 1.27
C GLU A 52 -11.69 0.94 2.09
N TYR A 53 -12.92 0.84 1.60
CA TYR A 53 -14.04 0.13 2.22
C TYR A 53 -14.53 -0.98 1.30
N LEU A 54 -14.97 -2.09 1.89
CA LEU A 54 -15.88 -3.04 1.25
C LEU A 54 -17.31 -2.62 1.56
N VAL A 55 -18.18 -2.60 0.55
CA VAL A 55 -19.62 -2.43 0.72
C VAL A 55 -20.24 -3.82 0.84
N VAL A 56 -20.76 -4.14 2.03
CA VAL A 56 -21.39 -5.44 2.31
C VAL A 56 -22.89 -5.27 2.53
N ALA A 57 -23.69 -6.24 2.10
CA ALA A 57 -25.11 -6.32 2.33
C ALA A 57 -25.43 -7.47 3.28
N PHE A 58 -26.03 -7.16 4.43
CA PHE A 58 -26.51 -8.16 5.38
C PHE A 58 -27.90 -8.66 4.98
N ASP A 59 -28.12 -9.94 5.22
CA ASP A 59 -29.38 -10.67 5.10
C ASP A 59 -29.60 -11.36 6.45
N GLU A 60 -30.26 -10.64 7.35
CA GLU A 60 -30.47 -11.06 8.74
C GLU A 60 -31.35 -12.31 8.84
N GLU A 61 -32.30 -12.48 7.90
CA GLU A 61 -33.21 -13.61 7.86
C GLU A 61 -32.47 -14.92 7.56
N ASN A 62 -31.58 -14.90 6.56
CA ASN A 62 -30.83 -16.09 6.15
C ASN A 62 -29.45 -16.19 6.79
N GLN A 63 -29.07 -15.22 7.64
CA GLN A 63 -27.75 -15.10 8.23
C GLN A 63 -26.62 -15.12 7.18
N LYS A 64 -26.78 -14.31 6.13
CA LYS A 64 -25.80 -14.18 5.04
C LYS A 64 -25.25 -12.77 4.95
N VAL A 65 -24.00 -12.66 4.52
CA VAL A 65 -23.36 -11.40 4.15
C VAL A 65 -22.79 -11.52 2.75
N ARG A 66 -23.04 -10.52 1.92
CA ARG A 66 -22.65 -10.49 0.50
C ARG A 66 -21.94 -9.19 0.18
N LEU A 67 -21.06 -9.19 -0.82
CA LEU A 67 -20.54 -7.95 -1.39
C LEU A 67 -21.63 -7.26 -2.23
N SER A 68 -21.92 -5.99 -1.95
CA SER A 68 -22.87 -5.22 -2.76
C SER A 68 -22.17 -4.62 -3.97
N LEU A 69 -22.72 -4.85 -5.17
CA LEU A 69 -22.21 -4.31 -6.42
C LEU A 69 -22.80 -2.91 -6.76
N ALA A 70 -23.28 -2.18 -5.74
CA ALA A 70 -23.96 -0.88 -5.86
C ALA A 70 -23.02 0.33 -5.87
N GLN A 71 -21.70 0.15 -6.01
CA GLN A 71 -20.71 1.23 -5.95
C GLN A 71 -21.04 2.39 -6.91
N ALA A 72 -21.42 2.10 -8.15
CA ALA A 72 -21.68 3.13 -9.15
C ALA A 72 -22.86 4.03 -8.76
N GLU A 73 -23.92 3.42 -8.22
CA GLU A 73 -25.11 4.07 -7.71
C GLU A 73 -24.79 4.94 -6.48
N ILE A 74 -24.00 4.40 -5.55
CA ILE A 74 -23.54 5.09 -4.34
C ILE A 74 -22.70 6.32 -4.73
N LEU A 75 -21.69 6.16 -5.59
CA LEU A 75 -20.82 7.25 -6.04
C LEU A 75 -21.59 8.33 -6.81
N LYS A 76 -22.56 7.94 -7.65
CA LYS A 76 -23.45 8.88 -8.33
C LYS A 76 -24.28 9.67 -7.33
N SER A 77 -24.72 9.04 -6.24
CA SER A 77 -25.46 9.73 -5.19
C SER A 77 -24.57 10.68 -4.38
N LEU A 78 -23.34 10.27 -4.05
CA LEU A 78 -22.34 11.10 -3.36
C LEU A 78 -21.98 12.35 -4.18
N ALA A 79 -21.76 12.19 -5.48
CA ALA A 79 -21.42 13.30 -6.39
C ALA A 79 -22.52 14.37 -6.45
N ARG A 80 -23.81 14.00 -6.28
CA ARG A 80 -24.92 14.95 -6.19
C ARG A 80 -24.84 15.79 -4.92
N ASN A 81 -24.51 15.17 -3.79
CA ASN A 81 -24.32 15.88 -2.52
C ASN A 81 -23.14 16.85 -2.58
N GLU A 82 -22.04 16.43 -3.20
CA GLU A 82 -20.89 17.31 -3.43
C GLU A 82 -21.26 18.51 -4.32
N ALA A 83 -22.03 18.29 -5.39
CA ALA A 83 -22.51 19.36 -6.27
C ALA A 83 -23.44 20.34 -5.52
N LEU A 84 -24.35 19.84 -4.69
CA LEU A 84 -25.23 20.66 -3.86
C LEU A 84 -24.44 21.51 -2.86
N TRP A 85 -23.43 20.94 -2.21
CA TRP A 85 -22.56 21.68 -1.30
C TRP A 85 -21.80 22.82 -1.97
N LYS A 86 -21.24 22.57 -3.16
CA LYS A 86 -20.48 23.58 -3.91
C LYS A 86 -21.33 24.81 -4.27
N VAL A 87 -22.65 24.67 -4.36
CA VAL A 87 -23.59 25.78 -4.63
C VAL A 87 -24.26 26.33 -3.38
N GLY A 88 -23.81 25.94 -2.18
CA GLY A 88 -24.34 26.42 -0.89
C GLY A 88 -25.67 25.79 -0.47
N GLY A 89 -26.04 24.64 -1.06
CA GLY A 89 -27.23 23.89 -0.68
C GLY A 89 -27.04 23.06 0.59
N GLU A 90 -28.16 22.69 1.22
CA GLU A 90 -28.16 21.77 2.36
C GLU A 90 -27.87 20.33 1.90
N VAL A 91 -26.92 19.68 2.57
CA VAL A 91 -26.59 18.26 2.32
C VAL A 91 -27.02 17.43 3.53
N PRO A 92 -27.86 16.39 3.33
CA PRO A 92 -28.26 15.48 4.41
C PRO A 92 -27.05 14.86 5.11
N GLY A 93 -27.03 14.89 6.45
CA GLY A 93 -25.91 14.36 7.25
C GLY A 93 -24.83 15.38 7.61
N MET A 94 -24.97 16.65 7.22
CA MET A 94 -24.11 17.74 7.69
C MET A 94 -24.63 18.33 9.00
N THR A 95 -23.85 18.19 10.07
CA THR A 95 -24.11 18.83 11.37
C THR A 95 -23.45 20.20 11.43
N ALA A 96 -24.02 21.12 12.23
CA ALA A 96 -23.43 22.44 12.49
C ALA A 96 -22.04 22.38 13.14
N GLU A 97 -21.68 21.24 13.75
CA GLU A 97 -20.40 20.98 14.42
C GLU A 97 -19.21 20.91 13.45
N ARG A 98 -19.43 20.76 12.14
CA ARG A 98 -18.38 20.61 11.12
C ARG A 98 -18.24 21.84 10.21
N ALA A 99 -18.73 23.00 10.67
CA ALA A 99 -18.63 24.26 9.94
C ALA A 99 -17.16 24.64 9.65
N GLY A 100 -16.79 24.73 8.36
CA GLY A 100 -15.44 25.10 7.92
C GLY A 100 -14.53 23.94 7.52
N GLU A 101 -14.98 22.69 7.64
CA GLU A 101 -14.29 21.52 7.05
C GLU A 101 -14.67 21.33 5.58
N ALA A 102 -13.71 20.89 4.76
CA ALA A 102 -13.96 20.56 3.36
C ALA A 102 -14.63 19.18 3.26
N LEU A 103 -15.63 19.05 2.38
CA LEU A 103 -16.32 17.80 2.12
C LEU A 103 -15.33 16.70 1.70
N PRO A 104 -15.37 15.50 2.31
CA PRO A 104 -14.55 14.38 1.87
C PRO A 104 -14.83 13.99 0.42
N THR A 105 -13.80 13.44 -0.24
CA THR A 105 -13.91 12.98 -1.62
C THR A 105 -14.00 11.46 -1.65
N PHE A 106 -14.81 10.93 -2.57
CA PHE A 106 -15.00 9.49 -2.75
C PHE A 106 -14.62 9.08 -4.17
N HIS A 107 -13.96 7.94 -4.31
CA HIS A 107 -13.43 7.44 -5.56
C HIS A 107 -13.82 5.97 -5.81
N PRO A 108 -14.01 5.56 -7.07
CA PRO A 108 -14.26 4.16 -7.43
C PRO A 108 -12.98 3.35 -7.47
N GLU A 109 -12.90 2.25 -6.73
CA GLU A 109 -11.79 1.28 -6.82
C GLU A 109 -12.09 0.12 -7.79
N PHE A 110 -11.11 -0.78 -8.03
CA PHE A 110 -11.25 -1.91 -8.95
C PHE A 110 -12.52 -2.73 -8.70
N GLY A 111 -12.79 -3.11 -7.44
CA GLY A 111 -13.99 -3.87 -7.10
C GLY A 111 -15.24 -3.01 -7.20
N ARG A 112 -16.29 -3.52 -7.86
CA ARG A 112 -17.62 -2.87 -7.90
C ARG A 112 -18.32 -2.84 -6.54
N PHE A 113 -17.72 -3.46 -5.54
CA PHE A 113 -18.11 -3.45 -4.13
C PHE A 113 -17.20 -2.61 -3.25
N MET A 114 -16.25 -1.87 -3.81
CA MET A 114 -15.30 -1.07 -3.03
C MET A 114 -15.67 0.40 -3.03
N LEU A 115 -15.21 1.15 -2.04
CA LEU A 115 -15.17 2.62 -2.08
C LEU A 115 -13.82 3.07 -1.54
N GLU A 116 -13.22 4.07 -2.14
CA GLU A 116 -12.08 4.79 -1.57
C GLU A 116 -12.57 6.16 -1.09
N ALA A 117 -12.09 6.64 0.06
CA ALA A 117 -12.39 7.98 0.56
C ALA A 117 -11.15 8.70 1.09
N THR A 118 -11.09 10.00 0.82
CA THR A 118 -9.98 10.90 1.19
C THR A 118 -10.52 12.15 1.90
N PRO A 119 -9.70 12.87 2.69
CA PRO A 119 -10.14 14.12 3.28
C PRO A 119 -10.41 15.15 2.17
N GLY A 120 -11.34 16.08 2.40
CA GLY A 120 -11.73 17.08 1.38
C GLY A 120 -10.63 18.06 0.98
N ARG A 121 -9.58 18.15 1.81
CA ARG A 121 -8.34 18.88 1.54
C ARG A 121 -7.20 18.16 2.27
N PRO A 122 -5.96 18.31 1.81
CA PRO A 122 -4.82 17.76 2.53
C PRO A 122 -4.72 18.38 3.95
N TRP A 123 -4.26 17.57 4.88
CA TRP A 123 -3.99 17.95 6.26
C TRP A 123 -2.81 18.93 6.35
N GLY A 124 -2.92 19.84 7.32
CA GLY A 124 -1.90 20.84 7.62
C GLY A 124 -0.74 20.30 8.47
N ILE A 125 0.13 21.24 8.90
CA ILE A 125 1.32 20.95 9.70
C ILE A 125 1.06 21.03 11.21
N ASP A 126 -0.05 21.61 11.65
CA ASP A 126 -0.37 21.74 13.07
C ASP A 126 -0.57 20.36 13.71
N PHE A 127 -0.05 20.17 14.93
CA PHE A 127 -0.27 18.94 15.69
C PHE A 127 -1.75 18.75 16.07
N ARG A 128 -2.52 19.83 16.21
CA ARG A 128 -3.96 19.77 16.45
C ARG A 128 -4.72 19.21 15.25
N ASP A 129 -4.23 19.41 14.03
CA ASP A 129 -4.84 18.83 12.84
C ASP A 129 -4.70 17.30 12.81
N LEU A 130 -3.67 16.73 13.45
CA LEU A 130 -3.52 15.27 13.57
C LEU A 130 -4.70 14.64 14.34
N LEU A 131 -5.30 15.37 15.27
CA LEU A 131 -6.42 14.86 16.06
C LEU A 131 -7.76 14.86 15.30
N LYS A 132 -7.82 15.52 14.14
CA LYS A 132 -9.02 15.57 13.29
C LYS A 132 -9.13 14.37 12.34
N VAL A 133 -8.06 13.59 12.19
CA VAL A 133 -7.97 12.47 11.24
C VAL A 133 -9.02 11.42 11.57
N GLU A 134 -9.11 10.99 12.83
CA GLU A 134 -10.08 9.97 13.28
C GLU A 134 -11.53 10.44 13.04
N SER A 135 -11.86 11.66 13.48
CA SER A 135 -13.22 12.20 13.32
C SER A 135 -13.59 12.38 11.85
N ASN A 136 -12.62 12.67 10.98
CA ASN A 136 -12.84 12.79 9.55
C ASN A 136 -13.00 11.42 8.86
N MET A 137 -12.25 10.40 9.25
CA MET A 137 -12.47 9.01 8.79
C MET A 137 -13.86 8.51 9.20
N ARG A 138 -14.28 8.77 10.44
CA ARG A 138 -15.65 8.48 10.91
C ARG A 138 -16.70 9.22 10.09
N TRP A 139 -16.46 10.50 9.79
CA TRP A 139 -17.35 11.28 8.94
C TRP A 139 -17.47 10.70 7.53
N ARG A 140 -16.36 10.26 6.91
CA ARG A 140 -16.38 9.59 5.61
C ARG A 140 -17.27 8.35 5.63
N ARG A 141 -17.16 7.54 6.69
CA ARG A 141 -17.98 6.34 6.88
C ARG A 141 -19.47 6.69 7.07
N GLU A 142 -19.78 7.70 7.88
CA GLU A 142 -21.14 8.21 8.09
C GLU A 142 -21.78 8.69 6.78
N ILE A 143 -21.04 9.49 5.99
CA ILE A 143 -21.49 9.95 4.67
C ILE A 143 -21.74 8.74 3.77
N ALA A 144 -20.76 7.84 3.63
CA ALA A 144 -20.88 6.67 2.77
C ALA A 144 -22.12 5.83 3.12
N LYS A 145 -22.34 5.54 4.41
CA LYS A 145 -23.51 4.80 4.90
C LYS A 145 -24.82 5.53 4.60
N GLY A 146 -24.84 6.87 4.67
CA GLY A 146 -26.02 7.68 4.32
C GLY A 146 -26.46 7.56 2.85
N HIS A 147 -25.60 7.03 1.97
CA HIS A 147 -25.87 6.80 0.56
C HIS A 147 -26.09 5.32 0.19
N MET A 148 -26.11 4.43 1.17
CA MET A 148 -26.29 2.99 0.99
C MET A 148 -27.70 2.55 1.35
N ALA A 149 -28.10 1.35 0.90
CA ALA A 149 -29.34 0.74 1.36
C ALA A 149 -29.33 0.48 2.90
N PRO A 150 -30.50 0.35 3.55
CA PRO A 150 -30.56 0.12 4.99
C PRO A 150 -29.72 -1.07 5.47
N ASN A 151 -29.68 -2.14 4.69
CA ASN A 151 -28.93 -3.38 4.99
C ASN A 151 -27.50 -3.39 4.43
N GLU A 152 -27.03 -2.31 3.80
CA GLU A 152 -25.69 -2.18 3.23
C GLU A 152 -24.76 -1.36 4.12
N TYR A 153 -23.51 -1.77 4.31
CA TYR A 153 -22.57 -1.11 5.23
C TYR A 153 -21.18 -0.98 4.62
N PRO A 154 -20.48 0.16 4.82
CA PRO A 154 -19.07 0.29 4.53
C PRO A 154 -18.24 -0.32 5.66
N VAL A 155 -17.59 -1.45 5.41
CA VAL A 155 -16.70 -2.12 6.36
C VAL A 155 -15.25 -2.02 5.92
N THR A 156 -14.35 -1.77 6.86
CA THR A 156 -12.91 -1.72 6.60
C THR A 156 -12.27 -3.07 6.93
N LEU A 157 -12.45 -4.02 6.02
CA LEU A 157 -11.77 -5.30 6.00
C LEU A 157 -10.85 -5.36 4.79
N THR A 158 -9.65 -5.90 4.93
CA THR A 158 -8.70 -5.98 3.83
C THR A 158 -9.20 -6.83 2.67
N THR A 159 -9.82 -7.98 2.94
CA THR A 159 -10.42 -8.82 1.90
C THR A 159 -11.77 -9.32 2.38
N PHE A 160 -12.67 -9.62 1.43
CA PHE A 160 -13.90 -10.31 1.76
C PHE A 160 -13.60 -11.82 1.95
N PRO A 161 -13.90 -12.41 3.12
CA PRO A 161 -13.48 -13.77 3.47
C PRO A 161 -13.87 -14.84 2.43
N ARG A 162 -15.03 -14.68 1.79
CA ARG A 162 -15.63 -15.68 0.88
C ARG A 162 -15.71 -15.21 -0.58
N LEU A 163 -14.88 -14.25 -0.99
CA LEU A 163 -14.83 -13.80 -2.38
C LEU A 163 -14.54 -15.01 -3.30
N GLY A 164 -15.35 -15.21 -4.34
CA GLY A 164 -15.13 -16.25 -5.34
C GLY A 164 -15.47 -17.69 -4.89
N THR A 165 -16.25 -17.86 -3.82
CA THR A 165 -16.81 -19.18 -3.48
C THR A 165 -18.00 -19.52 -4.38
N LYS A 166 -18.40 -20.80 -4.48
CA LYS A 166 -19.52 -21.23 -5.34
C LYS A 166 -20.89 -20.71 -4.90
N ASP A 167 -21.01 -20.34 -3.63
CA ASP A 167 -22.25 -19.85 -3.03
C ASP A 167 -22.52 -18.38 -3.41
N ASP A 168 -23.70 -17.88 -3.04
CA ASP A 168 -24.12 -16.51 -3.31
C ASP A 168 -23.38 -15.48 -2.42
N TYR A 169 -22.19 -15.05 -2.86
CA TYR A 169 -21.30 -14.12 -2.13
C TYR A 169 -21.40 -12.65 -2.59
N ILE A 170 -22.20 -12.34 -3.62
CA ILE A 170 -22.37 -10.99 -4.22
C ILE A 170 -23.85 -10.65 -4.42
N ARG A 171 -24.20 -9.37 -4.36
CA ARG A 171 -25.56 -8.89 -4.60
C ARG A 171 -25.57 -7.68 -5.57
N PRO A 172 -26.36 -7.74 -6.67
CA PRO A 172 -27.06 -8.92 -7.17
C PRO A 172 -26.08 -10.04 -7.56
N TYR A 173 -26.58 -11.28 -7.54
CA TYR A 173 -25.77 -12.45 -7.91
C TYR A 173 -25.56 -12.51 -9.42
N PHE A 174 -24.32 -12.85 -9.81
CA PHE A 174 -23.95 -13.17 -11.18
C PHE A 174 -23.12 -14.47 -11.17
N PRO A 175 -23.41 -15.44 -12.05
CA PRO A 175 -22.59 -16.63 -12.18
C PRO A 175 -21.21 -16.28 -12.78
N PRO A 176 -20.13 -17.01 -12.45
CA PRO A 176 -18.82 -16.80 -13.07
C PRO A 176 -18.93 -16.79 -14.59
N SER A 177 -18.60 -15.65 -15.20
CA SER A 177 -18.80 -15.40 -16.62
C SER A 177 -18.03 -14.15 -17.05
N GLY A 178 -17.94 -13.95 -18.36
CA GLY A 178 -17.40 -12.73 -18.95
C GLY A 178 -16.00 -12.89 -19.57
N PRO A 179 -15.73 -12.16 -20.67
CA PRO A 179 -14.50 -12.31 -21.45
C PRO A 179 -13.28 -11.57 -20.86
N ALA A 180 -13.46 -10.65 -19.90
CA ALA A 180 -12.36 -9.85 -19.36
C ALA A 180 -11.52 -10.68 -18.38
N LEU A 181 -12.12 -11.14 -17.28
CA LEU A 181 -11.46 -11.91 -16.23
C LEU A 181 -11.29 -13.39 -16.63
N ARG A 182 -12.30 -13.99 -17.27
CA ARG A 182 -12.35 -15.45 -17.59
C ARG A 182 -12.06 -16.34 -16.37
N SER A 183 -12.45 -15.87 -15.19
CA SER A 183 -12.24 -16.60 -13.95
C SER A 183 -13.29 -17.70 -13.81
N GLN A 184 -12.88 -18.83 -13.24
CA GLN A 184 -13.83 -19.88 -12.84
C GLN A 184 -14.55 -19.56 -11.51
N PHE A 185 -14.14 -18.50 -10.81
CA PHE A 185 -14.61 -18.16 -9.46
C PHE A 185 -15.41 -16.86 -9.39
N VAL A 186 -15.09 -15.87 -10.24
CA VAL A 186 -15.71 -14.54 -10.18
C VAL A 186 -16.24 -14.10 -11.55
N PRO A 187 -17.39 -13.41 -11.60
CA PRO A 187 -17.92 -12.81 -12.82
C PRO A 187 -17.22 -11.50 -13.17
N ASP A 188 -17.26 -11.04 -14.43
CA ASP A 188 -16.74 -9.73 -14.83
C ASP A 188 -17.43 -8.56 -14.09
N GLU A 189 -18.70 -8.72 -13.70
CA GLU A 189 -19.48 -7.75 -12.93
C GLU A 189 -18.91 -7.46 -11.53
N ILE A 190 -17.97 -8.28 -11.06
CA ILE A 190 -17.20 -8.03 -9.83
C ILE A 190 -16.32 -6.79 -9.95
N ALA A 191 -15.90 -6.46 -11.17
CA ALA A 191 -15.07 -5.31 -11.49
C ALA A 191 -15.93 -4.07 -11.74
N ASN A 192 -15.37 -2.91 -11.41
CA ASN A 192 -16.00 -1.63 -11.67
C ASN A 192 -16.30 -1.47 -13.18
N PRO A 193 -17.49 -0.95 -13.55
CA PRO A 193 -17.95 -0.90 -14.93
C PRO A 193 -17.17 0.09 -15.82
N HIS A 194 -16.34 0.96 -15.24
CA HIS A 194 -15.48 1.86 -16.00
C HIS A 194 -14.48 1.06 -16.83
N ILE A 195 -14.46 1.29 -18.14
CA ILE A 195 -13.74 0.48 -19.15
C ILE A 195 -12.26 0.22 -18.82
N ARG A 196 -11.61 1.13 -18.09
CA ARG A 196 -10.26 0.97 -17.56
C ARG A 196 -10.05 -0.36 -16.83
N PHE A 197 -10.98 -0.78 -15.95
CA PHE A 197 -10.76 -1.93 -15.08
C PHE A 197 -10.91 -3.28 -15.81
N PRO A 198 -11.97 -3.52 -16.60
CA PRO A 198 -12.05 -4.72 -17.43
C PRO A 198 -10.91 -4.80 -18.46
N THR A 199 -10.55 -3.68 -19.09
CA THR A 199 -9.41 -3.63 -20.03
C THR A 199 -8.11 -4.01 -19.33
N LEU A 200 -7.85 -3.46 -18.14
CA LEU A 200 -6.66 -3.77 -17.38
C LEU A 200 -6.56 -5.28 -17.10
N ALA A 201 -7.65 -5.91 -16.65
CA ALA A 201 -7.64 -7.33 -16.36
C ALA A 201 -7.49 -8.20 -17.62
N GLY A 202 -8.23 -7.87 -18.70
CA GLY A 202 -8.15 -8.57 -19.98
C GLY A 202 -6.76 -8.47 -20.62
N ASN A 203 -6.16 -7.29 -20.62
CA ASN A 203 -4.83 -7.06 -21.19
C ASN A 203 -3.72 -7.68 -20.35
N ILE A 204 -3.83 -7.73 -19.02
CA ILE A 204 -2.88 -8.48 -18.18
C ILE A 204 -2.90 -9.96 -18.54
N ARG A 205 -4.09 -10.58 -18.60
CA ARG A 205 -4.25 -11.99 -18.98
C ARG A 205 -3.70 -12.26 -20.38
N SER A 206 -4.10 -11.44 -21.35
CA SER A 206 -3.66 -11.61 -22.74
C SER A 206 -2.16 -11.40 -22.92
N ARG A 207 -1.56 -10.42 -22.22
CA ARG A 207 -0.10 -10.23 -22.21
C ARG A 207 0.63 -11.42 -21.61
N ARG A 208 0.15 -11.88 -20.45
CA ARG A 208 0.74 -13.02 -19.72
C ARG A 208 0.67 -14.32 -20.54
N GLY A 209 -0.34 -14.45 -21.41
CA GLY A 209 -0.60 -15.65 -22.21
C GLY A 209 -1.29 -16.79 -21.45
N ARG A 210 -1.68 -16.53 -20.19
CA ARG A 210 -2.40 -17.41 -19.27
C ARG A 210 -3.07 -16.57 -18.20
N LYS A 211 -3.95 -17.15 -17.37
CA LYS A 211 -4.51 -16.43 -16.22
C LYS A 211 -3.42 -16.03 -15.23
N VAL A 212 -3.74 -15.03 -14.41
CA VAL A 212 -2.93 -14.75 -13.22
C VAL A 212 -3.04 -15.94 -12.25
N GLU A 213 -1.96 -16.25 -11.55
CA GLU A 213 -1.89 -17.45 -10.71
C GLU A 213 -1.59 -17.05 -9.26
N ILE A 214 -2.60 -17.14 -8.40
CA ILE A 214 -2.46 -16.79 -6.98
C ILE A 214 -2.63 -18.07 -6.17
N ASN A 215 -1.53 -18.64 -5.71
CA ASN A 215 -1.50 -19.81 -4.83
C ASN A 215 -1.12 -19.38 -3.41
N VAL A 216 -2.06 -19.41 -2.47
CA VAL A 216 -1.81 -19.03 -1.08
C VAL A 216 -1.77 -20.28 -0.21
N PRO A 217 -0.72 -20.52 0.60
CA PRO A 217 -0.64 -21.73 1.40
C PRO A 217 -1.86 -21.81 2.32
N VAL A 218 -2.54 -22.95 2.33
CA VAL A 218 -3.66 -23.17 3.25
C VAL A 218 -3.14 -23.29 4.68
N PHE A 219 -3.89 -22.81 5.66
CA PHE A 219 -3.61 -23.11 7.05
C PHE A 219 -3.84 -24.61 7.27
N LYS A 220 -2.88 -25.31 7.89
CA LYS A 220 -3.01 -26.74 8.21
C LYS A 220 -3.45 -26.89 9.65
N ASP A 221 -4.76 -26.98 9.86
CA ASP A 221 -5.38 -27.32 11.14
C ASP A 221 -5.57 -28.84 11.27
N LYS A 222 -6.14 -29.30 12.39
CA LYS A 222 -6.24 -30.72 12.78
C LYS A 222 -6.95 -31.59 11.73
N GLU A 223 -8.07 -31.10 11.21
CA GLU A 223 -8.94 -31.79 10.25
C GLU A 223 -8.78 -31.22 8.82
N THR A 224 -7.79 -30.35 8.58
CA THR A 224 -7.51 -29.89 7.22
C THR A 224 -7.06 -31.07 6.36
N PRO A 225 -7.73 -31.38 5.23
CA PRO A 225 -7.34 -32.47 4.36
C PRO A 225 -5.87 -32.36 3.94
N TRP A 226 -5.11 -33.45 4.02
CA TRP A 226 -3.70 -33.47 3.64
C TRP A 226 -3.34 -34.73 2.82
N PRO A 227 -2.70 -34.58 1.63
CA PRO A 227 -2.36 -33.32 0.97
C PRO A 227 -3.60 -32.49 0.63
N PHE A 228 -3.50 -31.18 0.82
CA PHE A 228 -4.61 -30.29 0.50
C PHE A 228 -4.65 -30.05 -1.00
N HIS A 229 -5.79 -30.36 -1.60
CA HIS A 229 -6.13 -29.94 -2.96
C HIS A 229 -7.35 -29.04 -2.84
N ASP A 230 -7.26 -27.82 -3.35
CA ASP A 230 -8.36 -26.86 -3.27
C ASP A 230 -9.64 -27.44 -3.90
N PRO A 231 -10.67 -27.75 -3.09
CA PRO A 231 -11.86 -28.48 -3.56
C PRO A 231 -12.78 -27.60 -4.41
N THR A 232 -12.50 -26.30 -4.51
CA THR A 232 -13.32 -25.36 -5.28
C THR A 232 -12.89 -25.26 -6.73
N VAL A 233 -11.70 -25.75 -7.10
CA VAL A 233 -11.19 -25.74 -8.47
C VAL A 233 -12.00 -26.71 -9.35
N ASN A 234 -12.47 -26.22 -10.50
CA ASN A 234 -13.16 -27.04 -11.49
C ASN A 234 -12.20 -27.47 -12.61
N TYR A 235 -11.69 -28.70 -12.53
CA TYR A 235 -10.79 -29.26 -13.53
C TYR A 235 -11.49 -29.68 -14.84
N ASP A 236 -12.83 -29.72 -14.86
CA ASP A 236 -13.63 -30.11 -16.03
C ASP A 236 -14.17 -28.88 -16.79
N LEU A 237 -13.77 -27.66 -16.42
CA LEU A 237 -14.17 -26.44 -17.13
C LEU A 237 -13.43 -26.29 -18.46
N HIS A 238 -14.15 -25.91 -19.52
CA HIS A 238 -13.61 -25.80 -20.89
C HIS A 238 -14.19 -24.60 -21.67
N ASP A 239 -14.70 -23.59 -20.95
CA ASP A 239 -15.34 -22.43 -21.58
C ASP A 239 -14.31 -21.53 -22.27
N TRP A 240 -13.09 -21.49 -21.71
CA TRP A 240 -11.97 -20.71 -22.22
C TRP A 240 -10.70 -21.57 -22.38
N PRO A 241 -9.79 -21.20 -23.31
CA PRO A 241 -8.49 -21.87 -23.43
C PRO A 241 -7.72 -21.92 -22.10
N GLU A 242 -7.80 -20.85 -21.30
CA GLU A 242 -7.13 -20.72 -20.01
C GLU A 242 -7.71 -21.63 -18.91
N ASP A 243 -8.85 -22.29 -19.12
CA ASP A 243 -9.33 -23.28 -18.16
C ASP A 243 -8.43 -24.52 -18.13
N ALA A 244 -7.58 -24.70 -19.15
CA ALA A 244 -6.53 -25.71 -19.14
C ALA A 244 -5.39 -25.40 -18.14
N ASP A 245 -5.25 -24.16 -17.67
CA ASP A 245 -4.15 -23.75 -16.78
C ASP A 245 -4.09 -24.63 -15.52
N VAL A 246 -5.23 -24.94 -14.90
CA VAL A 246 -5.29 -25.79 -13.70
C VAL A 246 -4.92 -27.24 -13.99
N ARG A 247 -5.33 -27.77 -15.16
CA ARG A 247 -4.92 -29.12 -15.63
C ARG A 247 -3.42 -29.18 -15.97
N ASN A 248 -2.83 -28.04 -16.31
CA ASN A 248 -1.40 -27.88 -16.57
C ASN A 248 -0.58 -27.52 -15.31
N GLY A 249 -1.19 -27.58 -14.12
CA GLY A 249 -0.49 -27.41 -12.84
C GLY A 249 -0.51 -26.00 -12.26
N ALA A 250 -1.39 -25.10 -12.72
CA ALA A 250 -1.53 -23.76 -12.13
C ALA A 250 -2.01 -23.79 -10.67
N ALA A 251 -2.86 -24.76 -10.30
CA ALA A 251 -3.30 -24.99 -8.93
C ALA A 251 -2.30 -25.91 -8.21
N LYS A 252 -1.71 -25.42 -7.11
CA LYS A 252 -0.65 -26.14 -6.38
C LYS A 252 -1.22 -26.92 -5.19
N GLU A 253 -0.68 -28.11 -4.93
CA GLU A 253 -0.90 -28.85 -3.69
C GLU A 253 -0.55 -27.96 -2.47
N GLY A 254 -1.34 -28.03 -1.40
CA GLY A 254 -1.13 -27.25 -0.19
C GLY A 254 -1.58 -25.79 -0.28
N HIS A 255 -2.23 -25.38 -1.38
CA HIS A 255 -2.59 -23.98 -1.61
C HIS A 255 -4.05 -23.79 -2.00
N VAL A 256 -4.63 -22.68 -1.53
CA VAL A 256 -5.86 -22.09 -2.06
C VAL A 256 -5.51 -21.39 -3.37
N TYR A 257 -6.19 -21.76 -4.46
CA TYR A 257 -5.91 -21.27 -5.81
C TYR A 257 -6.92 -20.21 -6.26
N MET A 258 -6.44 -19.07 -6.75
CA MET A 258 -7.27 -17.98 -7.26
C MET A 258 -6.70 -17.51 -8.61
N ASP A 259 -7.58 -17.18 -9.57
CA ASP A 259 -7.21 -17.01 -10.98
C ASP A 259 -7.60 -15.65 -11.60
N ALA A 260 -7.96 -14.67 -10.76
CA ALA A 260 -8.49 -13.39 -11.21
C ALA A 260 -7.88 -12.18 -10.49
N MET A 261 -7.83 -11.06 -11.20
CA MET A 261 -7.38 -9.76 -10.66
C MET A 261 -8.18 -9.32 -9.42
N ALA A 262 -9.46 -9.70 -9.34
CA ALA A 262 -10.35 -9.38 -8.23
C ALA A 262 -9.87 -9.91 -6.87
N PHE A 263 -9.14 -11.02 -6.82
CA PHE A 263 -8.62 -11.57 -5.57
C PHE A 263 -7.46 -10.77 -4.97
N GLY A 264 -6.86 -9.88 -5.77
CA GLY A 264 -5.84 -8.95 -5.30
C GLY A 264 -6.38 -7.52 -5.23
N MET A 265 -6.72 -6.94 -6.38
CA MET A 265 -7.19 -5.55 -6.47
C MET A 265 -8.60 -5.33 -5.89
N GLY A 266 -9.30 -6.41 -5.53
CA GLY A 266 -10.50 -6.35 -4.68
C GLY A 266 -10.19 -6.28 -3.18
N SER A 267 -8.94 -6.01 -2.79
CA SER A 267 -8.52 -5.85 -1.40
C SER A 267 -8.41 -4.37 -1.03
N CYS A 268 -8.76 -4.04 0.21
CA CYS A 268 -8.66 -2.70 0.78
C CYS A 268 -7.31 -2.44 1.47
N CYS A 269 -6.88 -1.19 1.52
CA CYS A 269 -5.68 -0.78 2.22
C CYS A 269 -5.75 0.63 2.82
N LEU A 270 -4.76 0.94 3.67
CA LEU A 270 -4.49 2.29 4.16
C LEU A 270 -3.28 2.84 3.42
N GLN A 271 -3.44 4.00 2.76
CA GLN A 271 -2.35 4.66 2.04
C GLN A 271 -2.17 6.08 2.58
N ILE A 272 -0.91 6.53 2.69
CA ILE A 272 -0.58 7.87 3.16
C ILE A 272 0.26 8.59 2.12
N THR A 273 -0.22 9.73 1.64
CA THR A 273 0.51 10.58 0.70
C THR A 273 1.02 11.83 1.40
N PHE A 274 2.32 12.08 1.31
CA PHE A 274 2.99 13.29 1.75
C PHE A 274 3.30 14.17 0.55
N GLN A 275 3.00 15.46 0.64
CA GLN A 275 3.51 16.46 -0.28
C GLN A 275 4.73 17.14 0.32
N ALA A 276 5.90 16.81 -0.21
CA ALA A 276 7.17 17.40 0.19
C ALA A 276 7.25 18.89 -0.17
N LYS A 277 8.09 19.62 0.57
CA LYS A 277 8.41 21.02 0.29
C LYS A 277 9.01 21.20 -1.09
N ASN A 278 9.91 20.31 -1.47
CA ASN A 278 10.57 20.30 -2.77
C ASN A 278 10.96 18.87 -3.12
N ILE A 279 11.56 18.71 -4.30
CA ILE A 279 11.99 17.39 -4.77
C ILE A 279 13.04 16.74 -3.86
N THR A 280 13.98 17.50 -3.30
CA THR A 280 15.05 16.97 -2.46
C THR A 280 14.46 16.31 -1.20
N GLU A 281 13.52 16.99 -0.54
CA GLU A 281 12.80 16.42 0.60
C GLU A 281 11.94 15.21 0.19
N GLY A 282 11.28 15.28 -0.98
CA GLY A 282 10.48 14.17 -1.50
C GLY A 282 11.32 12.91 -1.76
N ARG A 283 12.49 13.05 -2.39
CA ARG A 283 13.40 11.94 -2.66
C ARG A 283 13.97 11.37 -1.35
N LYS A 284 14.32 12.23 -0.38
CA LYS A 284 14.74 11.80 0.95
C LYS A 284 13.66 10.99 1.65
N LEU A 285 12.41 11.48 1.69
CA LEU A 285 11.31 10.75 2.32
C LEU A 285 11.01 9.42 1.63
N TYR A 286 11.01 9.38 0.29
CA TYR A 286 10.83 8.13 -0.46
C TYR A 286 11.86 7.07 -0.04
N ASP A 287 13.12 7.47 0.08
CA ASP A 287 14.20 6.56 0.47
C ASP A 287 14.11 6.13 1.93
N GLN A 288 13.97 7.09 2.85
CA GLN A 288 14.00 6.81 4.29
C GLN A 288 12.76 6.04 4.77
N LEU A 289 11.62 6.19 4.08
CA LEU A 289 10.41 5.43 4.40
C LEU A 289 10.39 4.02 3.80
N SER A 290 11.17 3.75 2.73
CA SER A 290 11.15 2.45 2.05
C SER A 290 11.43 1.25 2.98
N PRO A 291 12.42 1.29 3.90
CA PRO A 291 12.66 0.23 4.87
C PRO A 291 11.53 0.00 5.88
N LEU A 292 10.65 0.98 6.10
CA LEU A 292 9.48 0.86 6.98
C LEU A 292 8.33 0.08 6.34
N GLY A 293 8.30 -0.02 5.01
CA GLY A 293 7.30 -0.76 4.23
C GLY A 293 6.95 -2.14 4.81
N PRO A 294 7.93 -3.08 4.89
CA PRO A 294 7.69 -4.43 5.43
C PRO A 294 7.39 -4.45 6.92
N ILE A 295 7.96 -3.53 7.70
CA ILE A 295 7.71 -3.41 9.15
C ILE A 295 6.23 -3.10 9.39
N LEU A 296 5.70 -2.11 8.67
CA LEU A 296 4.29 -1.75 8.81
C LEU A 296 3.34 -2.74 8.15
N LEU A 297 3.77 -3.44 7.09
CA LEU A 297 2.99 -4.55 6.53
C LEU A 297 2.75 -5.64 7.60
N ALA A 298 3.80 -6.06 8.32
CA ALA A 298 3.68 -7.05 9.39
C ALA A 298 2.89 -6.51 10.60
N LEU A 299 3.15 -5.27 11.01
CA LEU A 299 2.49 -4.67 12.18
C LEU A 299 0.98 -4.41 11.96
N THR A 300 0.58 -4.16 10.72
CA THR A 300 -0.83 -3.90 10.34
C THR A 300 -1.58 -5.15 9.87
N ALA A 301 -0.95 -6.32 9.88
CA ALA A 301 -1.47 -7.56 9.30
C ALA A 301 -2.95 -7.83 9.60
N ALA A 302 -3.76 -7.99 8.54
CA ALA A 302 -5.22 -8.11 8.63
C ALA A 302 -5.86 -9.06 7.59
N THR A 303 -5.08 -9.96 6.97
CA THR A 303 -5.56 -10.83 5.87
C THR A 303 -5.19 -12.31 6.04
N PRO A 304 -5.90 -13.06 6.92
CA PRO A 304 -5.65 -14.47 7.14
C PRO A 304 -6.64 -15.42 6.43
N ILE A 305 -7.59 -14.89 5.64
CA ILE A 305 -8.64 -15.67 4.98
C ILE A 305 -8.68 -15.33 3.49
N TYR A 306 -8.74 -16.34 2.63
CA TYR A 306 -9.01 -16.20 1.21
C TYR A 306 -9.98 -17.27 0.73
N LYS A 307 -10.94 -16.88 -0.12
CA LYS A 307 -11.86 -17.78 -0.83
C LYS A 307 -12.50 -18.85 0.08
N GLY A 308 -12.88 -18.46 1.29
CA GLY A 308 -13.52 -19.35 2.26
C GLY A 308 -12.55 -20.29 3.00
N PHE A 309 -11.25 -20.00 3.03
CA PHE A 309 -10.27 -20.79 3.78
C PHE A 309 -9.35 -19.91 4.63
N LEU A 310 -9.02 -20.38 5.83
CA LEU A 310 -7.85 -19.88 6.55
C LEU A 310 -6.59 -20.23 5.75
N VAL A 311 -5.74 -19.23 5.55
CA VAL A 311 -4.45 -19.37 4.85
C VAL A 311 -3.28 -19.23 5.82
N ASP A 312 -2.08 -19.70 5.51
CA ASP A 312 -0.90 -19.62 6.38
C ASP A 312 -0.05 -18.34 6.15
N THR A 313 -0.73 -17.23 5.80
CA THR A 313 -0.16 -15.89 5.69
C THR A 313 -1.08 -14.86 6.34
N ASP A 314 -0.58 -13.73 6.83
CA ASP A 314 -1.40 -12.73 7.53
C ASP A 314 -1.62 -11.41 6.77
N VAL A 315 -1.06 -11.27 5.56
CA VAL A 315 -1.08 -10.01 4.79
C VAL A 315 -1.43 -10.24 3.32
N ARG A 316 -1.85 -9.19 2.62
CA ARG A 316 -2.35 -9.26 1.23
C ARG A 316 -1.30 -9.14 0.12
N TRP A 317 -0.10 -8.68 0.44
CA TRP A 317 0.79 -8.04 -0.53
C TRP A 317 1.17 -8.92 -1.74
N ASN A 318 1.57 -10.17 -1.51
CA ASN A 318 1.94 -11.11 -2.56
C ASN A 318 0.73 -11.58 -3.38
N GLN A 319 -0.46 -11.59 -2.79
CA GLN A 319 -1.69 -11.93 -3.48
C GLN A 319 -2.06 -10.83 -4.47
N ILE A 320 -1.97 -9.55 -4.08
CA ILE A 320 -2.15 -8.43 -5.02
C ILE A 320 -1.04 -8.45 -6.09
N SER A 321 0.21 -8.66 -5.68
CA SER A 321 1.36 -8.79 -6.59
C SER A 321 1.10 -9.75 -7.75
N ARG A 322 0.58 -10.94 -7.41
CA ARG A 322 0.26 -12.01 -8.36
C ARG A 322 -1.00 -11.73 -9.17
N ALA A 323 -2.00 -11.07 -8.58
CA ALA A 323 -3.26 -10.73 -9.24
C ALA A 323 -3.12 -9.76 -10.42
N VAL A 324 -2.00 -9.05 -10.51
CA VAL A 324 -1.68 -8.16 -11.65
C VAL A 324 -0.33 -8.46 -12.30
N ASP A 325 0.21 -9.66 -12.09
CA ASP A 325 1.47 -10.07 -12.67
C ASP A 325 1.30 -10.41 -14.16
N CYS A 326 1.55 -9.43 -15.02
CA CYS A 326 1.47 -9.61 -16.46
C CYS A 326 2.71 -10.27 -17.11
N ARG A 327 3.70 -10.72 -16.33
CA ARG A 327 4.96 -11.25 -16.88
C ARG A 327 4.74 -12.50 -17.73
N THR A 328 5.36 -12.54 -18.90
CA THR A 328 5.35 -13.71 -19.79
C THR A 328 6.23 -14.85 -19.24
N PRO A 329 6.11 -16.08 -19.76
CA PRO A 329 7.06 -17.16 -19.44
C PRO A 329 8.53 -16.81 -19.73
N GLU A 330 8.82 -15.99 -20.75
CA GLU A 330 10.19 -15.52 -21.03
C GLU A 330 10.68 -14.55 -19.95
N GLU A 331 9.85 -13.58 -19.54
CA GLU A 331 10.16 -12.61 -18.50
C GLU A 331 10.30 -13.27 -17.10
N LEU A 332 9.51 -14.31 -16.83
CA LEU A 332 9.63 -15.16 -15.64
C LEU A 332 10.86 -16.07 -15.69
N GLY A 333 11.42 -16.26 -16.89
CA GLY A 333 12.58 -17.09 -17.12
C GLY A 333 12.30 -18.59 -17.20
N GLU A 334 11.02 -18.97 -17.32
CA GLU A 334 10.55 -20.34 -17.50
C GLU A 334 10.96 -20.92 -18.85
N VAL A 335 11.10 -20.06 -19.87
CA VAL A 335 11.61 -20.40 -21.20
C VAL A 335 12.71 -19.41 -21.65
N PRO A 336 13.51 -19.74 -22.69
CA PRO A 336 14.53 -18.82 -23.21
C PRO A 336 13.92 -17.51 -23.76
N LEU A 337 14.61 -16.40 -23.54
CA LEU A 337 14.23 -15.08 -24.04
C LEU A 337 14.40 -15.03 -25.56
N LYS A 338 13.31 -14.75 -26.29
CA LYS A 338 13.25 -14.70 -27.76
C LYS A 338 12.47 -13.50 -28.29
N ASN A 339 11.35 -13.17 -27.66
CA ASN A 339 10.43 -12.11 -28.08
C ASN A 339 10.38 -10.95 -27.09
N ASP A 340 10.57 -11.23 -25.79
CA ASP A 340 10.58 -10.20 -24.75
C ASP A 340 11.98 -9.60 -24.59
N ARG A 341 12.05 -8.40 -24.00
CA ARG A 341 13.30 -7.62 -23.89
C ARG A 341 14.18 -8.07 -22.72
N TRP A 342 13.57 -8.54 -21.63
CA TRP A 342 14.28 -8.81 -20.37
C TRP A 342 13.67 -9.97 -19.60
N ARG A 343 14.48 -10.58 -18.72
CA ARG A 343 13.97 -11.34 -17.57
C ARG A 343 13.67 -10.35 -16.45
N ILE A 344 12.47 -10.38 -15.88
CA ILE A 344 12.04 -9.38 -14.89
C ILE A 344 11.74 -10.07 -13.56
N PRO A 345 12.52 -9.81 -12.50
CA PRO A 345 12.46 -10.60 -11.26
C PRO A 345 11.18 -10.39 -10.46
N LYS A 346 10.57 -9.20 -10.56
CA LYS A 346 9.39 -8.82 -9.79
C LYS A 346 8.18 -8.53 -10.67
N SER A 347 6.98 -8.80 -10.15
CA SER A 347 5.74 -8.25 -10.71
C SER A 347 5.81 -6.73 -10.76
N ARG A 348 4.96 -6.11 -11.57
CA ARG A 348 4.80 -4.65 -11.58
C ARG A 348 4.14 -4.12 -10.32
N TYR A 349 3.47 -4.99 -9.56
CA TYR A 349 3.07 -4.76 -8.19
C TYR A 349 4.07 -5.48 -7.28
N ALA A 350 4.99 -4.77 -6.62
CA ALA A 350 6.07 -5.39 -5.84
C ALA A 350 6.77 -4.38 -4.93
N SER A 351 7.74 -4.84 -4.13
CA SER A 351 8.61 -3.92 -3.39
C SER A 351 9.35 -2.95 -4.32
N ASN A 352 9.70 -1.76 -3.83
CA ASN A 352 10.60 -0.81 -4.51
C ASN A 352 11.88 -1.48 -5.00
N SER A 353 12.39 -1.01 -6.14
CA SER A 353 13.65 -1.49 -6.73
C SER A 353 14.79 -0.48 -6.68
N THR A 354 14.51 0.78 -6.28
CA THR A 354 15.48 1.87 -6.31
C THR A 354 15.40 2.72 -5.06
N TYR A 355 16.55 3.26 -4.66
CA TYR A 355 16.66 4.50 -3.90
C TYR A 355 16.90 5.64 -4.88
N ILE A 356 16.38 6.82 -4.57
CA ILE A 356 16.36 7.95 -5.50
C ILE A 356 16.93 9.22 -4.89
N SER A 357 17.26 9.32 -3.60
CA SER A 357 17.84 10.54 -3.01
C SER A 357 19.31 10.71 -3.36
N GLN A 358 19.77 11.96 -3.54
CA GLN A 358 21.19 12.31 -3.63
C GLN A 358 21.82 12.45 -2.23
N ASP A 359 21.38 11.62 -1.28
CA ASP A 359 21.89 11.63 0.10
C ASP A 359 23.34 11.07 0.10
N PRO A 360 24.32 11.79 0.67
CA PRO A 360 25.71 11.31 0.70
C PRO A 360 25.90 10.00 1.49
N ARG A 361 24.90 9.59 2.27
CA ARG A 361 24.90 8.31 3.01
C ARG A 361 24.38 7.14 2.16
N LEU A 362 23.80 7.38 0.99
CA LEU A 362 23.38 6.34 0.07
C LEU A 362 24.60 5.67 -0.55
N ARG A 363 24.96 4.50 -0.02
CA ARG A 363 26.05 3.67 -0.53
C ARG A 363 25.63 2.91 -1.79
N LYS A 364 26.56 2.69 -2.72
CA LYS A 364 26.30 1.92 -3.95
C LYS A 364 25.88 0.48 -3.62
N GLU A 365 26.44 -0.06 -2.56
CA GLU A 365 26.15 -1.39 -2.03
C GLU A 365 24.71 -1.53 -1.49
N TYR A 366 23.97 -0.43 -1.34
CA TYR A 366 22.54 -0.50 -1.01
C TYR A 366 21.65 -0.70 -2.24
N LEU A 367 22.17 -0.39 -3.44
CA LEU A 367 21.44 -0.50 -4.69
C LEU A 367 21.41 -1.95 -5.17
N ASP A 368 20.45 -2.28 -6.02
CA ASP A 368 20.37 -3.58 -6.68
C ASP A 368 21.33 -3.61 -7.89
N PRO A 369 22.40 -4.45 -7.87
CA PRO A 369 23.35 -4.53 -8.98
C PRO A 369 22.74 -5.16 -10.25
N ASP A 370 21.66 -5.92 -10.11
CA ASP A 370 21.00 -6.65 -11.20
C ASP A 370 19.70 -5.93 -11.65
N LEU A 371 19.58 -4.64 -11.32
CA LEU A 371 18.41 -3.84 -11.67
C LEU A 371 18.23 -3.76 -13.18
N VAL A 372 17.12 -4.32 -13.67
CA VAL A 372 16.73 -4.21 -15.08
C VAL A 372 16.28 -2.79 -15.39
N ILE A 373 16.93 -2.15 -16.35
CA ILE A 373 16.60 -0.80 -16.83
C ILE A 373 16.60 -0.73 -18.35
N ASP A 374 15.85 0.24 -18.88
CA ASP A 374 15.92 0.63 -20.28
C ASP A 374 17.01 1.72 -20.45
N GLU A 375 18.20 1.31 -20.91
CA GLU A 375 19.37 2.19 -20.99
C GLU A 375 19.19 3.37 -21.96
N GLU A 376 18.46 3.16 -23.06
CA GLU A 376 18.17 4.24 -24.01
C GLU A 376 17.26 5.30 -23.39
N LEU A 377 16.22 4.86 -22.67
CA LEU A 377 15.34 5.78 -21.94
C LEU A 377 16.07 6.50 -20.80
N LYS A 378 16.94 5.79 -20.08
CA LYS A 378 17.80 6.41 -19.05
C LYS A 378 18.67 7.49 -19.65
N ALA A 379 19.35 7.21 -20.78
CA ALA A 379 20.19 8.18 -21.46
C ALA A 379 19.40 9.43 -21.89
N ARG A 380 18.19 9.25 -22.44
CA ARG A 380 17.30 10.36 -22.81
C ARG A 380 16.90 11.22 -21.60
N LEU A 381 16.60 10.61 -20.45
CA LEU A 381 16.28 11.33 -19.22
C LEU A 381 17.47 12.15 -18.70
N ILE A 382 18.68 11.58 -18.77
CA ILE A 382 19.92 12.27 -18.39
C ILE A 382 20.21 13.45 -19.32
N GLU A 383 20.07 13.26 -20.65
CA GLU A 383 20.18 14.34 -21.63
C GLU A 383 19.18 15.47 -21.36
N GLY A 384 17.96 15.12 -20.92
CA GLY A 384 16.95 16.07 -20.46
C GLY A 384 17.26 16.80 -19.15
N GLY A 385 18.40 16.52 -18.53
CA GLY A 385 18.89 17.18 -17.31
C GLY A 385 18.40 16.55 -16.00
N MET A 386 17.97 15.29 -16.02
CA MET A 386 17.70 14.51 -14.82
C MET A 386 18.99 13.84 -14.32
N ASP A 387 19.18 13.72 -13.00
CA ASP A 387 20.35 13.03 -12.46
C ASP A 387 20.22 11.50 -12.55
N ASP A 388 21.36 10.81 -12.44
CA ASP A 388 21.49 9.37 -12.68
C ASP A 388 20.53 8.50 -11.86
N LEU A 389 20.36 8.79 -10.55
CA LEU A 389 19.50 7.99 -9.67
C LEU A 389 18.03 8.09 -10.06
N LEU A 390 17.56 9.31 -10.34
CA LEU A 390 16.17 9.54 -10.70
C LEU A 390 15.88 9.06 -12.14
N ALA A 391 16.82 9.25 -13.06
CA ALA A 391 16.71 8.70 -14.41
C ALA A 391 16.65 7.17 -14.40
N THR A 392 17.47 6.52 -13.57
CA THR A 392 17.46 5.06 -13.37
C THR A 392 16.11 4.58 -12.82
N HIS A 393 15.52 5.30 -11.85
CA HIS A 393 14.20 4.98 -11.31
C HIS A 393 13.12 4.95 -12.40
N PHE A 394 12.98 6.02 -13.18
CA PHE A 394 11.95 6.06 -14.22
C PHE A 394 12.25 5.09 -15.38
N ALA A 395 13.52 4.91 -15.76
CA ALA A 395 13.91 3.91 -16.75
C ALA A 395 13.54 2.48 -16.31
N HIS A 396 13.66 2.17 -15.01
CA HIS A 396 13.19 0.90 -14.44
C HIS A 396 11.66 0.76 -14.53
N LEU A 397 10.88 1.79 -14.19
CA LEU A 397 9.42 1.73 -14.28
C LEU A 397 8.94 1.51 -15.73
N PHE A 398 9.71 2.03 -16.70
CA PHE A 398 9.40 1.99 -18.13
C PHE A 398 9.85 0.70 -18.83
N ILE A 399 10.44 -0.28 -18.11
CA ILE A 399 10.64 -1.62 -18.66
C ILE A 399 9.32 -2.35 -18.89
N ARG A 400 8.23 -1.86 -18.29
CA ARG A 400 6.89 -2.44 -18.44
C ARG A 400 6.23 -1.98 -19.73
N ASP A 401 5.35 -2.83 -20.26
CA ASP A 401 4.42 -2.39 -21.28
C ASP A 401 3.25 -1.60 -20.67
N PRO A 402 2.76 -0.55 -21.36
CA PRO A 402 1.50 0.09 -21.02
C PRO A 402 0.35 -0.90 -21.24
N ILE A 403 -0.55 -1.03 -20.26
CA ILE A 403 -1.58 -2.07 -20.28
C ILE A 403 -2.97 -1.51 -20.61
N VAL A 404 -3.24 -0.23 -20.36
CA VAL A 404 -4.53 0.38 -20.70
C VAL A 404 -4.26 1.62 -21.55
N ILE A 405 -4.37 1.48 -22.86
CA ILE A 405 -4.16 2.59 -23.81
C ILE A 405 -5.50 2.95 -24.43
N PHE A 406 -5.83 4.24 -24.46
CA PHE A 406 -6.99 4.74 -25.20
C PHE A 406 -6.58 5.17 -26.61
N SER A 407 -7.40 4.84 -27.60
CA SER A 407 -7.14 5.15 -29.01
C SER A 407 -6.99 6.66 -29.26
N GLU A 408 -7.71 7.46 -28.48
CA GLU A 408 -7.78 8.90 -28.55
C GLU A 408 -6.44 9.55 -28.15
N ASP A 409 -5.76 8.98 -27.15
CA ASP A 409 -4.44 9.42 -26.70
C ASP A 409 -3.34 9.17 -27.74
N LEU A 410 -3.58 8.35 -28.77
CA LEU A 410 -2.56 8.01 -29.78
C LEU A 410 -2.51 8.97 -30.97
N LYS A 411 -3.42 9.95 -31.05
CA LYS A 411 -3.56 10.85 -32.20
C LYS A 411 -2.38 11.81 -32.33
N GLU A 412 -2.03 12.49 -31.25
CA GLU A 412 -0.91 13.43 -31.18
C GLU A 412 -0.29 13.44 -29.78
N LEU A 413 0.97 13.82 -29.68
CA LEU A 413 1.63 14.00 -28.39
C LEU A 413 1.31 15.40 -27.85
N ASP A 414 0.49 15.46 -26.80
CA ASP A 414 0.36 16.67 -25.99
C ASP A 414 1.34 16.63 -24.80
N ILE A 415 2.30 17.56 -24.82
CA ILE A 415 3.34 17.72 -23.80
C ILE A 415 2.83 18.37 -22.51
N ASN A 416 1.63 18.96 -22.59
CA ASN A 416 0.92 19.48 -21.43
C ASN A 416 0.07 18.41 -20.79
N GLU A 417 -0.27 17.30 -21.45
CA GLU A 417 -0.95 16.18 -20.82
C GLU A 417 0.02 15.22 -20.12
N VAL A 418 -0.53 14.31 -19.31
CA VAL A 418 0.26 13.31 -18.56
C VAL A 418 -0.15 11.87 -18.84
N ASN A 419 -1.09 11.64 -19.76
CA ASN A 419 -1.74 10.33 -19.96
C ASN A 419 -0.74 9.21 -20.27
N HIS A 420 0.29 9.44 -21.10
CA HIS A 420 1.28 8.42 -21.45
C HIS A 420 2.25 8.13 -20.32
N PHE A 421 2.70 9.17 -19.61
CA PHE A 421 3.51 9.00 -18.39
C PHE A 421 2.72 8.23 -17.31
N GLU A 422 1.50 8.66 -17.03
CA GLU A 422 0.63 8.04 -16.03
C GLU A 422 0.20 6.63 -16.41
N ASN A 423 0.19 6.27 -17.70
CA ASN A 423 -0.04 4.90 -18.14
C ASN A 423 0.93 3.92 -17.47
N LEU A 424 2.21 4.30 -17.41
CA LEU A 424 3.28 3.49 -16.85
C LEU A 424 3.45 3.73 -15.35
N GLN A 425 3.42 5.00 -14.91
CA GLN A 425 3.56 5.36 -13.50
C GLN A 425 2.42 4.76 -12.64
N SER A 426 1.17 4.94 -13.06
CA SER A 426 0.00 4.48 -12.27
C SER A 426 -0.15 2.96 -12.25
N THR A 427 0.52 2.24 -13.17
CA THR A 427 0.49 0.77 -13.27
C THR A 427 1.79 0.08 -12.87
N ASN A 428 2.73 0.83 -12.27
CA ASN A 428 3.74 0.29 -11.40
C ASN A 428 3.31 0.56 -9.95
N TRP A 429 2.96 -0.50 -9.22
CA TRP A 429 2.40 -0.43 -7.87
C TRP A 429 3.44 -0.90 -6.87
N GLN A 430 4.25 0.03 -6.39
CA GLN A 430 5.28 -0.26 -5.39
C GLN A 430 4.81 0.07 -3.98
N HIS A 431 5.56 -0.36 -2.94
CA HIS A 431 5.21 -0.03 -1.55
C HIS A 431 5.48 1.43 -1.20
N MET A 432 6.38 2.08 -1.92
CA MET A 432 6.44 3.54 -2.04
C MET A 432 6.14 3.96 -3.47
N ARG A 433 5.58 5.15 -3.64
CA ARG A 433 5.47 5.79 -4.95
C ARG A 433 5.97 7.23 -4.88
N PHE A 434 6.91 7.56 -5.75
CA PHE A 434 7.33 8.94 -5.99
C PHE A 434 6.42 9.54 -7.05
N LYS A 435 5.69 10.60 -6.72
CA LYS A 435 4.62 11.18 -7.54
C LYS A 435 5.04 12.56 -8.02
N PRO A 436 5.39 12.72 -9.31
CA PRO A 436 5.59 14.03 -9.89
C PRO A 436 4.35 14.92 -9.71
N PRO A 437 4.54 16.26 -9.70
CA PRO A 437 3.45 17.21 -9.69
C PRO A 437 2.53 17.00 -10.91
N PRO A 438 1.20 16.99 -10.72
CA PRO A 438 0.29 17.13 -11.85
C PRO A 438 0.38 18.56 -12.41
N LEU A 439 -0.38 18.84 -13.47
CA LEU A 439 -0.43 20.17 -14.07
C LEU A 439 -1.00 21.25 -13.14
N ASP A 440 -1.72 20.83 -12.10
CA ASP A 440 -2.19 21.72 -11.07
C ASP A 440 -1.02 22.54 -10.48
N LYS A 441 -1.17 23.86 -10.52
CA LYS A 441 -0.15 24.79 -10.06
C LYS A 441 0.14 24.57 -8.57
N ASP A 442 -0.87 24.16 -7.81
CA ASP A 442 -0.79 24.04 -6.37
C ASP A 442 -0.38 22.65 -5.85
N ILE A 443 -0.13 21.66 -6.70
CA ILE A 443 0.34 20.36 -6.20
C ILE A 443 1.86 20.23 -6.41
N GLY A 444 2.55 19.82 -5.35
CA GLY A 444 4.00 19.64 -5.29
C GLY A 444 4.45 18.20 -5.52
N TRP A 445 5.74 17.95 -5.29
CA TRP A 445 6.33 16.60 -5.31
C TRP A 445 5.78 15.78 -4.16
N ARG A 446 5.30 14.58 -4.43
CA ARG A 446 4.63 13.74 -3.43
C ARG A 446 5.31 12.38 -3.28
N VAL A 447 5.17 11.80 -2.09
CA VAL A 447 5.60 10.45 -1.75
C VAL A 447 4.42 9.74 -1.12
N GLU A 448 4.10 8.56 -1.60
CA GLU A 448 2.96 7.78 -1.13
C GLU A 448 3.47 6.46 -0.52
N PHE A 449 3.06 6.17 0.71
CA PHE A 449 3.35 4.96 1.46
C PHE A 449 2.14 4.02 1.39
N ARG A 450 2.35 2.77 0.93
CA ARG A 450 1.25 1.93 0.38
C ARG A 450 1.15 0.52 0.98
N SER A 451 2.04 0.14 1.90
CA SER A 451 2.11 -1.26 2.36
C SER A 451 1.06 -1.62 3.41
N MET A 452 0.55 -0.65 4.18
CA MET A 452 -0.33 -0.94 5.32
C MET A 452 -1.62 -1.62 4.90
N GLU A 453 -2.05 -2.60 5.67
CA GLU A 453 -3.40 -3.17 5.58
C GLU A 453 -4.40 -2.17 6.14
N ILE A 454 -5.65 -2.21 5.67
CA ILE A 454 -6.72 -1.43 6.30
C ILE A 454 -7.10 -2.07 7.65
N GLN A 455 -7.43 -1.25 8.64
CA GLN A 455 -7.83 -1.70 9.98
C GLN A 455 -9.34 -1.59 10.19
N MET A 456 -9.90 -2.35 11.14
CA MET A 456 -11.36 -2.44 11.34
C MET A 456 -11.97 -1.15 11.90
N THR A 457 -11.22 -0.37 12.67
CA THR A 457 -11.70 0.88 13.27
C THR A 457 -11.05 2.12 12.66
N ASP A 458 -11.78 3.23 12.68
CA ASP A 458 -11.24 4.53 12.28
C ASP A 458 -10.13 5.00 13.25
N PHE A 459 -10.20 4.60 14.54
CA PHE A 459 -9.14 4.83 15.53
C PHE A 459 -7.81 4.17 15.12
N GLU A 460 -7.82 2.89 14.72
CA GLU A 460 -6.60 2.20 14.30
C GLU A 460 -6.02 2.81 13.02
N ASN A 461 -6.86 3.08 12.02
CA ASN A 461 -6.43 3.70 10.76
C ASN A 461 -5.84 5.11 11.01
N ALA A 462 -6.46 5.90 11.88
CA ALA A 462 -5.93 7.19 12.31
C ALA A 462 -4.60 7.03 13.06
N ALA A 463 -4.46 6.04 13.95
CA ALA A 463 -3.23 5.81 14.70
C ALA A 463 -2.03 5.57 13.79
N PHE A 464 -2.17 4.69 12.80
CA PHE A 464 -1.12 4.41 11.82
C PHE A 464 -0.83 5.61 10.91
N SER A 465 -1.87 6.33 10.49
CA SER A 465 -1.73 7.57 9.70
C SER A 465 -0.92 8.63 10.46
N ILE A 466 -1.30 8.89 11.72
CA ILE A 466 -0.66 9.86 12.61
C ILE A 466 0.79 9.45 12.87
N PHE A 467 1.04 8.16 13.15
CA PHE A 467 2.40 7.68 13.36
C PHE A 467 3.29 7.87 12.14
N MET A 468 2.78 7.58 10.94
CA MET A 468 3.51 7.84 9.70
C MET A 468 3.87 9.32 9.54
N VAL A 469 2.96 10.22 9.89
CA VAL A 469 3.25 11.66 9.86
C VAL A 469 4.29 12.03 10.91
N LEU A 470 4.16 11.55 12.14
CA LEU A 470 5.11 11.86 13.20
C LEU A 470 6.51 11.30 12.93
N ILE A 471 6.62 10.08 12.38
CA ILE A 471 7.94 9.51 12.05
C ILE A 471 8.59 10.25 10.89
N THR A 472 7.84 10.72 9.87
CA THR A 472 8.43 11.59 8.83
C THR A 472 9.00 12.89 9.41
N ARG A 473 8.28 13.51 10.36
CA ARG A 473 8.78 14.69 11.06
C ARG A 473 10.05 14.39 11.85
N ALA A 474 10.08 13.28 12.59
CA ALA A 474 11.29 12.84 13.32
C ALA A 474 12.47 12.54 12.37
N ILE A 475 12.23 11.87 11.23
CA ILE A 475 13.25 11.61 10.20
C ILE A 475 13.87 12.92 9.72
N LEU A 476 13.05 13.92 9.41
CA LEU A 476 13.53 15.21 8.92
C LEU A 476 14.21 16.03 10.03
N SER A 477 13.64 16.09 11.23
CA SER A 477 14.15 16.89 12.35
C SER A 477 15.46 16.35 12.94
N PHE A 478 15.63 15.03 12.99
CA PHE A 478 16.85 14.41 13.53
C PHE A 478 17.83 13.94 12.45
N ASP A 479 17.52 14.20 11.18
CA ASP A 479 18.27 13.71 10.03
C ASP A 479 18.55 12.20 10.11
N LEU A 480 17.52 11.43 10.40
CA LEU A 480 17.64 9.98 10.58
C LEU A 480 18.02 9.29 9.28
N ASN A 481 18.76 8.19 9.40
CA ASN A 481 19.19 7.33 8.31
C ASN A 481 18.70 5.89 8.52
N PHE A 482 17.82 5.41 7.65
CA PHE A 482 17.30 4.05 7.65
C PHE A 482 17.77 3.21 6.47
N TYR A 483 18.68 3.70 5.63
CA TYR A 483 19.18 2.92 4.50
C TYR A 483 19.68 1.54 4.91
N ILE A 484 19.18 0.55 4.20
CA ILE A 484 19.64 -0.83 4.13
C ILE A 484 19.63 -1.26 2.67
N PRO A 485 20.37 -2.30 2.26
CA PRO A 485 20.31 -2.79 0.88
C PRO A 485 18.88 -3.13 0.43
N ILE A 486 18.50 -2.69 -0.77
CA ILE A 486 17.18 -2.95 -1.38
C ILE A 486 16.82 -4.45 -1.40
N PRO A 487 17.76 -5.38 -1.67
CA PRO A 487 17.49 -6.81 -1.54
C PRO A 487 17.02 -7.21 -0.13
N ARG A 488 17.54 -6.58 0.93
CA ARG A 488 17.11 -6.83 2.32
C ARG A 488 15.71 -6.28 2.60
N THR A 489 15.37 -5.11 2.04
CA THR A 489 13.99 -4.60 2.10
C THR A 489 13.03 -5.54 1.37
N THR A 490 13.45 -6.12 0.24
CA THR A 490 12.64 -7.11 -0.49
C THR A 490 12.48 -8.42 0.29
N GLU A 491 13.54 -8.93 0.89
CA GLU A 491 13.49 -10.11 1.78
C GLU A 491 12.58 -9.87 3.00
N ASN A 492 12.62 -8.67 3.57
CA ASN A 492 11.71 -8.27 4.64
C ASN A 492 10.24 -8.27 4.20
N MET A 493 9.94 -7.88 2.94
CA MET A 493 8.56 -7.94 2.42
C MET A 493 8.06 -9.38 2.35
N GLU A 494 8.90 -10.33 1.95
CA GLU A 494 8.55 -11.76 1.99
C GLU A 494 8.37 -12.25 3.44
N THR A 495 9.26 -11.82 4.34
CA THR A 495 9.21 -12.19 5.77
C THR A 495 7.90 -11.72 6.43
N ALA A 496 7.40 -10.54 6.04
CA ALA A 496 6.16 -9.97 6.56
C ALA A 496 4.91 -10.81 6.27
N HIS A 497 4.96 -11.75 5.31
CA HIS A 497 3.83 -12.60 4.98
C HIS A 497 3.61 -13.73 5.98
N ALA A 498 4.66 -14.18 6.67
CA ALA A 498 4.55 -15.31 7.57
C ALA A 498 3.44 -15.07 8.60
N ARG A 499 2.66 -16.12 8.89
CA ARG A 499 1.71 -16.08 10.00
C ARG A 499 2.42 -15.65 11.28
N ASN A 500 1.81 -14.71 12.00
CA ASN A 500 2.32 -14.11 13.23
C ASN A 500 3.70 -13.44 13.07
N ALA A 501 4.05 -12.95 11.87
CA ALA A 501 5.36 -12.35 11.59
C ALA A 501 5.75 -11.22 12.55
N VAL A 502 4.76 -10.45 13.00
CA VAL A 502 4.95 -9.35 13.97
C VAL A 502 5.61 -9.81 15.27
N LEU A 503 5.33 -11.02 15.75
CA LEU A 503 5.87 -11.54 17.01
C LEU A 503 6.97 -12.60 16.81
N GLU A 504 6.95 -13.33 15.70
CA GLU A 504 7.80 -14.52 15.52
C GLU A 504 8.97 -14.33 14.55
N LYS A 505 8.95 -13.28 13.72
CA LYS A 505 10.00 -13.03 12.72
C LYS A 505 10.87 -11.84 13.10
N LYS A 506 12.03 -11.79 12.47
CA LYS A 506 12.97 -10.68 12.56
C LYS A 506 13.17 -10.09 11.18
N PHE A 507 13.41 -8.78 11.15
CA PHE A 507 13.53 -7.99 9.94
C PHE A 507 14.88 -7.29 9.92
N TYR A 508 15.51 -7.21 8.75
CA TYR A 508 16.71 -6.42 8.58
C TYR A 508 16.38 -4.94 8.78
N PHE A 509 17.05 -4.30 9.73
CA PHE A 509 16.85 -2.89 10.04
C PHE A 509 18.17 -2.22 10.43
N ARG A 510 18.22 -0.90 10.27
CA ARG A 510 19.38 -0.07 10.61
C ARG A 510 19.69 -0.17 12.11
N LYS A 511 20.95 -0.46 12.47
CA LYS A 511 21.39 -0.48 13.88
C LYS A 511 21.44 0.90 14.53
N ASN A 512 22.02 1.87 13.83
CA ASN A 512 22.14 3.23 14.32
C ASN A 512 21.48 4.20 13.33
N PRO A 513 20.33 4.79 13.69
CA PRO A 513 19.61 5.71 12.81
C PRO A 513 20.18 7.14 12.85
N PHE A 514 21.08 7.47 13.76
CA PHE A 514 21.61 8.82 13.91
C PHE A 514 22.81 9.08 12.98
N PRO A 515 23.03 10.33 12.56
CA PRO A 515 24.21 10.70 11.80
C PRO A 515 25.49 10.43 12.62
N SER A 516 26.50 9.87 11.97
CA SER A 516 27.83 9.67 12.57
C SER A 516 28.42 11.04 12.93
N ARG A 517 28.53 11.35 14.23
CA ARG A 517 29.22 12.56 14.68
C ARG A 517 30.71 12.44 14.33
N THR A 518 31.24 13.37 13.53
CA THR A 518 32.68 13.63 13.53
C THR A 518 33.08 14.05 14.95
N PRO A 519 34.07 13.40 15.58
CA PRO A 519 34.54 13.82 16.89
C PRO A 519 35.01 15.28 16.80
N ARG A 520 34.43 16.17 17.62
CA ARG A 520 35.05 17.48 17.86
C ARG A 520 36.43 17.22 18.48
N PRO A 521 37.51 17.88 18.04
CA PRO A 521 38.78 17.80 18.75
C PRO A 521 38.55 18.20 20.21
N GLN A 522 38.91 17.32 21.14
CA GLN A 522 39.00 17.68 22.55
C GLN A 522 40.10 18.74 22.68
N GLU A 523 39.73 19.98 22.99
CA GLU A 523 40.67 20.96 23.54
C GLU A 523 41.06 20.51 24.95
N ASN A 524 42.06 19.64 25.03
CA ASN A 524 42.80 19.35 26.26
C ASN A 524 44.12 20.13 26.19
N GLY A 525 44.32 21.11 27.09
CA GLY A 525 45.66 21.57 27.43
C GLY A 525 45.82 23.06 27.74
N SER A 526 45.75 23.39 29.03
CA SER A 526 46.35 24.57 29.65
C SER A 526 47.88 24.60 29.52
N GLY A 527 48.47 25.68 28.98
CA GLY A 527 49.92 25.97 29.01
C GLY A 527 50.34 27.08 28.02
N PRO A 528 51.36 27.93 28.29
CA PRO A 528 51.31 29.36 28.00
C PRO A 528 51.82 29.80 26.62
N ALA A 529 51.40 31.02 26.28
CA ALA A 529 51.64 31.76 25.04
C ALA A 529 53.09 31.80 24.56
N SER A 530 53.28 31.55 23.27
CA SER A 530 54.36 32.13 22.46
C SER A 530 53.79 32.57 21.12
N ALA A 531 54.03 33.83 20.78
CA ALA A 531 53.51 34.50 19.59
C ALA A 531 54.34 34.13 18.35
N GLY A 532 53.66 33.75 17.27
CA GLY A 532 54.21 33.63 15.92
C GLY A 532 53.09 33.81 14.88
N PRO A 533 53.30 34.52 13.75
CA PRO A 533 52.23 34.91 12.86
C PRO A 533 51.88 33.83 11.81
N SER A 534 50.57 33.52 11.75
CA SER A 534 49.74 33.09 10.62
C SER A 534 50.29 32.21 9.48
N SER A 535 49.56 31.10 9.24
CA SER A 535 48.81 30.77 8.01
C SER A 535 49.08 29.38 7.40
N ALA A 536 48.35 28.38 7.90
CA ALA A 536 47.83 27.25 7.11
C ALA A 536 46.73 26.59 7.94
N ALA A 537 45.47 26.69 7.49
CA ALA A 537 44.41 25.87 8.06
C ALA A 537 44.72 24.40 7.75
N PRO A 538 44.84 23.50 8.74
CA PRO A 538 45.00 22.09 8.44
C PRO A 538 43.69 21.60 7.82
N SER A 539 43.78 21.11 6.58
CA SER A 539 42.75 20.30 5.93
C SER A 539 42.19 19.28 6.92
N ALA A 540 40.87 19.25 7.07
CA ALA A 540 40.19 18.30 7.94
C ALA A 540 40.72 16.88 7.69
N PRO A 541 41.00 16.09 8.75
CA PRO A 541 41.46 14.73 8.57
C PRO A 541 40.42 13.95 7.74
N PRO A 542 40.86 13.05 6.83
CA PRO A 542 39.94 12.23 6.06
C PRO A 542 39.03 11.46 7.02
N SER A 543 37.72 11.46 6.73
CA SER A 543 36.77 10.63 7.45
C SER A 543 37.29 9.19 7.50
N PRO A 544 37.20 8.50 8.65
CA PRO A 544 37.62 7.12 8.73
C PRO A 544 36.93 6.30 7.63
N PRO A 545 37.61 5.30 7.04
CA PRO A 545 37.04 4.49 5.98
C PRO A 545 35.74 3.86 6.47
N LEU A 546 34.69 3.96 5.66
CA LEU A 546 33.41 3.32 5.96
C LEU A 546 33.64 1.80 6.09
N GLY A 547 33.16 1.22 7.20
CA GLY A 547 33.21 -0.23 7.41
C GLY A 547 32.34 -1.01 6.42
N PRO A 548 32.31 -2.35 6.51
CA PRO A 548 31.42 -3.19 5.69
C PRO A 548 29.96 -2.80 5.85
N VAL A 549 29.18 -2.79 4.77
CA VAL A 549 27.74 -2.43 4.77
C VAL A 549 26.94 -3.30 5.73
N GLU A 550 27.29 -4.59 5.83
CA GLU A 550 26.67 -5.60 6.69
C GLU A 550 26.79 -5.26 8.18
N SER A 551 27.75 -4.41 8.55
CA SER A 551 27.89 -3.95 9.93
C SER A 551 26.81 -2.94 10.33
N GLU A 552 26.17 -2.27 9.37
CA GLU A 552 25.25 -1.14 9.59
C GLU A 552 23.80 -1.56 9.90
N TYR A 553 23.43 -2.80 9.59
CA TYR A 553 22.08 -3.33 9.80
C TYR A 553 22.12 -4.69 10.52
N ALA A 554 21.00 -5.08 11.14
CA ALA A 554 20.82 -6.35 11.83
C ALA A 554 19.38 -6.85 11.73
N LEU A 555 19.18 -8.12 12.03
CA LEU A 555 17.84 -8.69 12.25
C LEU A 555 17.31 -8.24 13.62
N MET A 556 16.17 -7.56 13.62
CA MET A 556 15.48 -7.06 14.82
C MET A 556 14.02 -7.54 14.83
N SER A 557 13.44 -7.77 16.00
CA SER A 557 11.99 -8.01 16.08
C SER A 557 11.21 -6.73 15.80
N ILE A 558 9.92 -6.83 15.46
CA ILE A 558 9.07 -5.63 15.33
C ILE A 558 8.99 -4.88 16.66
N ALA A 559 8.94 -5.60 17.80
CA ALA A 559 9.00 -4.99 19.13
C ALA A 559 10.27 -4.13 19.31
N ASP A 560 11.45 -4.64 18.96
CA ASP A 560 12.70 -3.87 19.06
C ASP A 560 12.67 -2.63 18.15
N ILE A 561 12.19 -2.77 16.92
CA ILE A 561 12.13 -1.67 15.95
C ILE A 561 11.14 -0.58 16.43
N ILE A 562 9.99 -0.97 16.97
CA ILE A 562 8.94 -0.01 17.35
C ILE A 562 9.21 0.58 18.74
N ASN A 563 9.51 -0.26 19.73
CA ASN A 563 9.61 0.10 21.15
C ASN A 563 11.04 0.39 21.62
N GLY A 564 12.05 -0.02 20.86
CA GLY A 564 13.45 0.02 21.25
C GLY A 564 13.93 -1.33 21.78
N SER A 565 15.22 -1.59 21.64
CA SER A 565 15.80 -2.85 22.10
C SER A 565 15.97 -2.83 23.63
N PRO A 566 15.77 -3.96 24.34
CA PRO A 566 15.90 -4.02 25.80
C PRO A 566 17.28 -3.62 26.33
N ASP A 567 18.32 -3.82 25.52
CA ASP A 567 19.72 -3.46 25.85
C ASP A 567 20.06 -1.99 25.54
N GLY A 568 19.10 -1.22 25.00
CA GLY A 568 19.27 0.19 24.65
C GLY A 568 20.12 0.45 23.40
N THR A 569 20.52 -0.61 22.65
CA THR A 569 21.33 -0.46 21.44
C THR A 569 20.57 0.17 20.27
N PHE A 570 19.26 -0.04 20.18
CA PHE A 570 18.38 0.61 19.23
C PHE A 570 17.30 1.42 19.97
N PRO A 571 17.09 2.71 19.64
CA PRO A 571 16.22 3.58 20.42
C PRO A 571 14.73 3.28 20.29
N GLY A 572 14.28 2.66 19.19
CA GLY A 572 12.85 2.46 18.89
C GLY A 572 12.23 3.62 18.11
N LEU A 573 11.38 3.33 17.13
CA LEU A 573 10.71 4.35 16.31
C LEU A 573 9.71 5.17 17.11
N VAL A 574 8.95 4.55 18.02
CA VAL A 574 7.99 5.28 18.85
C VAL A 574 8.71 6.17 19.87
N PRO A 575 9.74 5.72 20.62
CA PRO A 575 10.56 6.61 21.44
C PRO A 575 11.18 7.78 20.67
N LEU A 576 11.63 7.57 19.42
CA LEU A 576 12.12 8.67 18.56
C LEU A 576 11.02 9.69 18.26
N VAL A 577 9.81 9.24 17.95
CA VAL A 577 8.63 10.12 17.76
C VAL A 577 8.31 10.90 19.03
N GLU A 578 8.39 10.27 20.20
CA GLU A 578 8.15 10.97 21.47
C GLU A 578 9.21 12.00 21.80
N PHE A 579 10.47 11.67 21.52
CA PHE A 579 11.57 12.62 21.67
C PHE A 579 11.37 13.83 20.75
N TYR A 580 10.90 13.60 19.51
CA TYR A 580 10.49 14.69 18.61
C TYR A 580 9.37 15.54 19.20
N LEU A 581 8.28 14.92 19.68
CA LEU A 581 7.16 15.63 20.30
C LEU A 581 7.56 16.43 21.53
N ASN A 582 8.54 15.95 22.32
CA ASN A 582 9.06 16.66 23.49
C ASN A 582 10.03 17.80 23.10
N SER A 583 10.63 17.75 21.90
CA SER A 583 11.54 18.77 21.40
C SER A 583 10.84 19.97 20.76
N VAL A 584 9.54 19.86 20.50
CA VAL A 584 8.71 20.88 19.85
C VAL A 584 7.59 21.34 20.78
N ASN A 585 7.08 22.55 20.56
CA ASN A 585 6.04 23.11 21.42
C ASN A 585 4.66 22.53 21.08
N VAL A 586 4.28 21.43 21.73
CA VAL A 586 2.95 20.80 21.64
C VAL A 586 2.22 21.02 22.96
N ASP A 587 0.96 21.46 22.90
CA ASP A 587 0.16 21.57 24.13
C ASP A 587 -0.10 20.21 24.78
N VAL A 588 -0.28 20.21 26.10
CA VAL A 588 -0.38 18.98 26.92
C VAL A 588 -1.57 18.13 26.50
N GLU A 589 -2.71 18.75 26.19
CA GLU A 589 -3.92 18.05 25.77
C GLU A 589 -3.68 17.28 24.47
N THR A 590 -3.07 17.94 23.48
CA THR A 590 -2.69 17.34 22.21
C THR A 590 -1.67 16.23 22.41
N ARG A 591 -0.66 16.43 23.27
CA ARG A 591 0.36 15.42 23.58
C ARG A 591 -0.26 14.16 24.21
N CYS A 592 -1.18 14.32 25.15
CA CYS A 592 -1.89 13.22 25.79
C CYS A 592 -2.80 12.47 24.80
N ALA A 593 -3.49 13.18 23.91
CA ALA A 593 -4.30 12.57 22.87
C ALA A 593 -3.45 11.74 21.90
N LEU A 594 -2.31 12.29 21.44
CA LEU A 594 -1.36 11.59 20.58
C LEU A 594 -0.76 10.34 21.24
N ALA A 595 -0.54 10.37 22.55
CA ALA A 595 -0.01 9.22 23.30
C ALA A 595 -0.91 7.98 23.18
N ARG A 596 -2.24 8.15 23.09
CA ARG A 596 -3.19 7.03 22.92
C ARG A 596 -2.99 6.30 21.59
N TYR A 597 -2.76 7.03 20.50
CA TYR A 597 -2.48 6.44 19.19
C TYR A 597 -1.13 5.72 19.17
N LEU A 598 -0.11 6.32 19.78
CA LEU A 598 1.22 5.69 19.87
C LEU A 598 1.20 4.43 20.76
N ASP A 599 0.36 4.41 21.80
CA ASP A 599 0.21 3.25 22.70
C ASP A 599 -0.34 2.01 21.98
N LEU A 600 -1.32 2.19 21.07
CA LEU A 600 -1.79 1.11 20.20
C LEU A 600 -0.64 0.45 19.44
N ILE A 601 0.22 1.27 18.84
CA ILE A 601 1.33 0.81 17.99
C ILE A 601 2.36 0.04 18.82
N ARG A 602 2.71 0.54 20.01
CA ARG A 602 3.64 -0.15 20.92
C ARG A 602 3.13 -1.52 21.33
N LYS A 603 1.88 -1.55 21.79
CA LYS A 603 1.24 -2.75 22.32
C LYS A 603 0.95 -3.78 21.23
N ARG A 604 0.75 -3.36 19.99
CA ARG A 604 0.64 -4.29 18.86
C ARG A 604 2.00 -4.87 18.49
N ALA A 605 3.07 -4.08 18.58
CA ALA A 605 4.43 -4.53 18.27
C ALA A 605 4.97 -5.56 19.26
N ASP A 606 4.61 -5.48 20.55
CA ASP A 606 5.02 -6.45 21.57
C ASP A 606 4.02 -7.59 21.82
N GLY A 607 2.85 -7.54 21.18
CA GLY A 607 1.81 -8.56 21.26
C GLY A 607 0.82 -8.42 22.43
N THR A 608 0.93 -7.35 23.22
CA THR A 608 -0.07 -6.97 24.23
C THR A 608 -1.45 -6.76 23.61
N LEU A 609 -1.50 -6.17 22.42
CA LEU A 609 -2.69 -6.06 21.58
C LEU A 609 -2.54 -6.90 20.31
N TRP A 610 -3.65 -7.47 19.85
CA TRP A 610 -3.66 -8.33 18.68
C TRP A 610 -3.65 -7.52 17.38
N THR A 611 -3.07 -8.10 16.34
CA THR A 611 -3.30 -7.66 14.95
C THR A 611 -4.70 -8.07 14.48
N GLY A 612 -5.20 -7.42 13.43
CA GLY A 612 -6.46 -7.81 12.79
C GLY A 612 -6.45 -9.26 12.31
N ALA A 613 -5.31 -9.71 11.76
CA ALA A 613 -5.16 -11.09 11.28
C ALA A 613 -5.25 -12.09 12.42
N LYS A 614 -4.59 -11.83 13.56
CA LYS A 614 -4.71 -12.71 14.72
C LYS A 614 -6.15 -12.77 15.23
N TRP A 615 -6.82 -11.62 15.34
CA TRP A 615 -8.21 -11.59 15.79
C TRP A 615 -9.16 -12.35 14.84
N LEU A 616 -9.01 -12.19 13.53
CA LEU A 616 -9.80 -12.91 12.52
C LEU A 616 -9.60 -14.44 12.62
N ARG A 617 -8.35 -14.90 12.81
CA ARG A 617 -8.06 -16.33 13.01
C ARG A 617 -8.70 -16.87 14.27
N GLU A 618 -8.52 -16.16 15.38
CA GLU A 618 -9.08 -16.57 16.67
C GLU A 618 -10.61 -16.52 16.67
N PHE A 619 -11.21 -15.59 15.94
CA PHE A 619 -12.66 -15.57 15.73
C PHE A 619 -13.13 -16.86 15.05
N VAL A 620 -12.50 -17.24 13.93
CA VAL A 620 -12.84 -18.47 13.21
C VAL A 620 -12.57 -19.70 14.07
N ALA A 621 -11.40 -19.78 14.71
CA ALA A 621 -10.99 -20.93 15.52
C ALA A 621 -11.94 -21.22 16.70
N ASN A 622 -12.55 -20.17 17.27
CA ASN A 622 -13.49 -20.28 18.38
C ASN A 622 -14.97 -20.29 17.93
N HIS A 623 -15.24 -20.25 16.62
CA HIS A 623 -16.61 -20.24 16.11
C HIS A 623 -17.25 -21.64 16.23
N PRO A 624 -18.51 -21.77 16.70
CA PRO A 624 -19.17 -23.08 16.88
C PRO A 624 -19.22 -23.94 15.60
N ASP A 625 -19.41 -23.31 14.44
CA ASP A 625 -19.47 -23.97 13.14
C ASP A 625 -18.09 -24.27 12.52
N TYR A 626 -16.99 -23.95 13.19
CA TYR A 626 -15.65 -24.25 12.69
C TYR A 626 -15.26 -25.68 13.06
N HIS A 627 -14.81 -26.44 12.06
CA HIS A 627 -14.53 -27.87 12.21
C HIS A 627 -13.04 -28.20 12.27
N SER A 628 -12.18 -27.22 12.57
CA SER A 628 -10.72 -27.38 12.54
C SER A 628 -10.18 -27.88 11.19
N ASP A 629 -10.88 -27.55 10.11
CA ASP A 629 -10.62 -27.99 8.73
C ASP A 629 -10.13 -26.85 7.82
N SER A 630 -9.86 -25.69 8.42
CA SER A 630 -9.52 -24.42 7.75
C SER A 630 -10.64 -23.82 6.90
N VAL A 631 -11.85 -24.35 6.92
CA VAL A 631 -12.98 -23.83 6.14
C VAL A 631 -13.68 -22.68 6.88
N VAL A 632 -13.94 -21.59 6.17
CA VAL A 632 -14.74 -20.46 6.61
C VAL A 632 -16.09 -20.53 5.90
N SER A 633 -17.08 -21.10 6.59
CA SER A 633 -18.44 -21.30 6.10
C SER A 633 -19.23 -19.98 5.96
N GLU A 634 -20.45 -20.06 5.39
CA GLU A 634 -21.30 -18.88 5.15
C GLU A 634 -21.70 -18.22 6.46
N LYS A 635 -22.05 -19.07 7.43
CA LYS A 635 -22.39 -18.66 8.78
C LYS A 635 -21.20 -18.02 9.50
N ILE A 636 -20.01 -18.63 9.44
CA ILE A 636 -18.80 -18.04 10.01
C ILE A 636 -18.52 -16.67 9.39
N ALA A 637 -18.63 -16.55 8.06
CA ALA A 637 -18.39 -15.28 7.36
C ALA A 637 -19.40 -14.20 7.76
N TYR A 638 -20.69 -14.55 7.88
CA TYR A 638 -21.73 -13.63 8.34
C TYR A 638 -21.45 -13.12 9.75
N ASP A 639 -21.21 -14.03 10.70
CA ASP A 639 -20.95 -13.65 12.10
C ASP A 639 -19.64 -12.85 12.22
N LEU A 640 -18.61 -13.20 11.43
CA LEU A 640 -17.33 -12.49 11.39
C LEU A 640 -17.49 -11.06 10.88
N VAL A 641 -18.19 -10.84 9.76
CA VAL A 641 -18.36 -9.49 9.20
C VAL A 641 -19.28 -8.66 10.08
N LYS A 642 -20.29 -9.28 10.72
CA LYS A 642 -21.14 -8.63 11.72
C LYS A 642 -20.33 -8.21 12.95
N ALA A 643 -19.45 -9.08 13.44
CA ALA A 643 -18.54 -8.77 14.54
C ALA A 643 -17.55 -7.66 14.16
N ALA A 644 -16.98 -7.68 12.94
CA ALA A 644 -16.11 -6.62 12.45
C ALA A 644 -16.83 -5.26 12.38
N HIS A 645 -18.10 -5.25 11.94
CA HIS A 645 -18.93 -4.04 11.98
C HIS A 645 -19.17 -3.57 13.42
N GLU A 646 -19.46 -4.47 14.37
CA GLU A 646 -19.61 -4.12 15.77
C GLU A 646 -18.31 -3.55 16.39
N ILE A 647 -17.14 -4.08 15.99
CA ILE A 647 -15.83 -3.56 16.39
C ILE A 647 -15.67 -2.11 15.92
N THR A 648 -16.04 -1.81 14.67
CA THR A 648 -16.00 -0.44 14.13
C THR A 648 -16.79 0.54 14.99
N GLU A 649 -17.95 0.14 15.50
CA GLU A 649 -18.83 1.02 16.29
C GLU A 649 -18.44 1.10 17.77
N LYS A 650 -18.09 -0.03 18.39
CA LYS A 650 -17.90 -0.13 19.84
C LYS A 650 -16.44 -0.01 20.26
N GLU A 651 -15.50 -0.24 19.36
CA GLU A 651 -14.05 -0.16 19.58
C GLU A 651 -13.59 -0.97 20.82
N GLY A 652 -14.19 -2.13 21.08
CA GLY A 652 -13.85 -2.98 22.22
C GLY A 652 -14.12 -2.35 23.60
N LYS A 653 -14.79 -1.19 23.66
CA LYS A 653 -15.13 -0.52 24.92
C LYS A 653 -16.07 -1.38 25.74
N ASN A 654 -15.92 -1.33 27.06
CA ASN A 654 -16.69 -2.13 28.01
C ASN A 654 -16.63 -3.64 27.71
N GLU A 655 -15.47 -4.14 27.29
CA GLU A 655 -15.24 -5.56 26.97
C GLU A 655 -16.11 -6.09 25.80
N SER A 656 -16.61 -5.19 24.96
CA SER A 656 -17.24 -5.56 23.69
C SER A 656 -16.25 -6.25 22.75
N VAL A 657 -16.79 -6.87 21.70
CA VAL A 657 -15.99 -7.56 20.68
C VAL A 657 -14.83 -6.69 20.16
N GLY A 658 -13.67 -7.31 19.97
CA GLY A 658 -12.45 -6.63 19.52
C GLY A 658 -11.60 -5.99 20.64
N TRP A 659 -11.98 -6.12 21.91
CA TRP A 659 -11.19 -5.59 23.04
C TRP A 659 -9.73 -6.07 23.02
N GLN A 660 -9.44 -7.28 22.50
CA GLN A 660 -8.08 -7.82 22.36
C GLN A 660 -7.19 -6.98 21.43
N MET A 661 -7.78 -6.26 20.47
CA MET A 661 -7.06 -5.43 19.50
C MET A 661 -6.87 -3.99 19.98
N LEU A 662 -7.69 -3.52 20.93
CA LEU A 662 -7.86 -2.09 21.22
C LEU A 662 -7.59 -1.71 22.68
N THR A 663 -8.14 -2.45 23.65
CA THR A 663 -8.04 -2.10 25.08
C THR A 663 -7.15 -3.05 25.88
N GLY A 664 -7.02 -4.30 25.42
CA GLY A 664 -6.34 -5.36 26.17
C GLY A 664 -7.16 -5.81 27.38
N LYS A 665 -6.71 -6.87 28.07
CA LYS A 665 -7.32 -7.25 29.37
C LYS A 665 -7.02 -6.13 30.35
N LYS A 666 -8.02 -5.70 31.14
CA LYS A 666 -7.74 -4.91 32.33
C LYS A 666 -6.83 -5.76 33.23
N ALA A 667 -5.62 -5.28 33.47
CA ALA A 667 -4.65 -5.93 34.35
C ALA A 667 -5.12 -5.89 35.81
#